data_AF-A0A1B6I0Q1-F1
#
_entry.id   AF-A0A1B6I0Q1-F1
#
_cell.length_a   1.000
_cell.length_b   1.000
_cell.length_c   1.000
_cell.angle_alpha   90.00
_cell.angle_beta   90.00
_cell.angle_gamma   90.00
#
_symmetry.space_group_name_H-M   'P 1'
#
loop_
_entity.id
_entity.type
_entity.pdbx_description
1 polymer ?
#
loop_
_entity_poly.entity_id
_entity_poly.type
_entity_poly.pdbx_seq_one_letter_code
_entity_poly.pdbx_strand_id
1 'polypeptide(L)'
;VTSLITRFEEQLPCRTGPQTTHSRVNEEQIKTCLIQISRYRFSLVISGLTKILQRVNEMFLTLTNGPRPHGQDFERGCYESLLIVLDTLESCLSNQPKDITRFDEAMNVKLLLREICQFLDVPHDNPNVLQLKNLASKVLFALSLNFFNAVFSRISARLQELSACNEENPDYSDIELIQHINVDVFRLTKLLSEAIKKLLLLKKSAHVVLMASLEKAIWNWMDTYPQEFADVQKNPNEELAKCCDSLFDILDSFAESNKKGRPTVWPLQIMLLILSPKVLEEIVNADSGAPCSPRHSKKKQFIDSVKRAVGPHSTSKQQTEAAAVTCVKLCKASTYINIQDSSNVAFVLVQSVINDLKALLFNPSKPFSRGQNYIFHDMDLMIDCFVSCFRIKPHNNEALKVCLNPNFPSTFHYVLVSSLYKIITQPRLQWWPQIDLVYSKSSELRAMFSDTHNKVTQGYIITNTPQRIIQSLTLKSKDSKSRFQDRGEETPGYKTLLLCLVRLIHADPMLMLNNQGKAGHEIQSSTLELINGLVSLVHQPTMPDVAQEAMEALLVLHQPEKIEVWNPEAPINTFWDVSSQVLFSISQKLIQHQILNYTDILKWLREILVCRNEFLSRHKEYANVGSHIPICKQANIKLEVVFFMYLWSIDIEAVLVAMSCFSLLCEESDIRCGPEEMTVTHLLPNYHLFQELAQASTVLTTGRAALQKRIMALLRKIDHSGNGVQPAWEETFRNWESSTKVLTSYPKAKLEDGQVEPFHRSVGKRRASHQNSEHELEDQISEWANMTGFLCALGGVCLQRRSPCRPTERKCPVLPSATQEVQYCPVTQFV
;
A
#
# COMPACT_ATOMS: atom_id res chain seq x y z
N VAL A 1 -0.10 32.32 17.45
CA VAL A 1 0.28 30.93 17.80
C VAL A 1 -0.80 30.26 18.62
N THR A 2 -1.12 30.73 19.83
CA THR A 2 -2.15 30.12 20.70
C THR A 2 -3.51 29.93 20.01
N SER A 3 -4.04 30.96 19.35
CA SER A 3 -5.30 30.84 18.59
C SER A 3 -5.25 29.81 17.46
N LEU A 4 -4.09 29.63 16.81
CA LEU A 4 -3.92 28.61 15.77
C LEU A 4 -3.90 27.20 16.36
N ILE A 5 -3.27 27.02 17.52
CA ILE A 5 -3.25 25.75 18.26
C ILE A 5 -4.66 25.39 18.75
N THR A 6 -5.41 26.37 19.26
CA THR A 6 -6.83 26.18 19.64
C THR A 6 -7.66 25.77 18.43
N ARG A 7 -7.53 26.46 17.30
CA ARG A 7 -8.23 26.12 16.06
C ARG A 7 -7.86 24.72 15.55
N PHE A 8 -6.58 24.32 15.68
CA PHE A 8 -6.14 22.98 15.33
C PHE A 8 -6.84 21.93 16.21
N GLU A 9 -6.86 22.11 17.54
CA GLU A 9 -7.55 21.19 18.47
C GLU A 9 -9.06 21.10 18.18
N GLU A 10 -9.71 22.23 17.86
CA GLU A 10 -11.14 22.28 17.54
C GLU A 10 -11.49 21.56 16.23
N GLN A 11 -10.54 21.39 15.31
CA GLN A 11 -10.76 20.69 14.04
C GLN A 11 -10.44 19.19 14.09
N LEU A 12 -9.94 18.68 15.23
CA LEU A 12 -9.62 17.27 15.36
C LEU A 12 -10.89 16.39 15.31
N PRO A 13 -10.82 15.17 14.73
CA PRO A 13 -11.97 14.27 14.62
C PRO A 13 -12.67 13.96 15.96
N CYS A 14 -11.95 13.97 17.08
CA CYS A 14 -12.54 13.78 18.41
C CYS A 14 -13.45 14.95 18.86
N ARG A 15 -13.37 16.11 18.21
CA ARG A 15 -14.22 17.30 18.44
C ARG A 15 -15.28 17.46 17.36
N THR A 16 -14.93 17.25 16.10
CA THR A 16 -15.81 17.52 14.95
C THR A 16 -16.63 16.30 14.50
N GLY A 17 -16.24 15.09 14.88
CA GLY A 17 -16.79 13.85 14.32
C GLY A 17 -16.16 13.49 12.96
N PRO A 18 -16.83 12.63 12.16
CA PRO A 18 -16.29 12.13 10.89
C PRO A 18 -15.87 13.26 9.94
N GLN A 19 -14.65 13.17 9.41
CA GLN A 19 -14.10 14.20 8.54
C GLN A 19 -14.83 14.25 7.18
N THR A 20 -15.15 15.46 6.73
CA THR A 20 -15.58 15.76 5.35
C THR A 20 -14.37 16.16 4.51
N THR A 21 -14.51 16.17 3.18
CA THR A 21 -13.47 16.66 2.26
C THR A 21 -13.01 18.08 2.63
N HIS A 22 -13.95 18.96 2.99
CA HIS A 22 -13.64 20.33 3.41
C HIS A 22 -12.89 20.40 4.74
N SER A 23 -13.26 19.58 5.74
CA SER A 23 -12.54 19.57 7.02
C SER A 23 -11.12 19.05 6.89
N ARG A 24 -10.87 18.06 6.02
CA ARG A 24 -9.51 17.56 5.71
C ARG A 24 -8.61 18.62 5.11
N VAL A 25 -9.11 19.39 4.14
CA VAL A 25 -8.34 20.47 3.52
C VAL A 25 -8.00 21.57 4.54
N ASN A 26 -8.96 21.95 5.39
CA ASN A 26 -8.75 22.96 6.44
C ASN A 26 -7.74 22.47 7.50
N GLU A 27 -7.82 21.20 7.89
CA GLU A 27 -6.86 20.56 8.81
C GLU A 27 -5.43 20.59 8.25
N GLU A 28 -5.24 20.15 7.01
CA GLU A 28 -3.92 20.15 6.34
C GLU A 28 -3.36 21.58 6.18
N GLN A 29 -4.21 22.57 5.90
CA GLN A 29 -3.81 23.98 5.88
C GLN A 29 -3.33 24.47 7.26
N ILE A 30 -4.06 24.16 8.33
CA ILE A 30 -3.70 24.55 9.70
C ILE A 30 -2.40 23.85 10.13
N LYS A 31 -2.26 22.56 9.84
CA LYS A 31 -1.05 21.76 10.06
C LYS A 31 0.15 22.39 9.35
N THR A 32 0.01 22.73 8.07
CA THR A 32 1.07 23.43 7.30
C THR A 32 1.46 24.75 7.95
N CYS A 33 0.49 25.54 8.43
CA CYS A 33 0.76 26.79 9.14
C CYS A 33 1.52 26.56 10.45
N LEU A 34 1.14 25.54 11.24
CA LEU A 34 1.82 25.18 12.48
C LEU A 34 3.27 24.78 12.22
N ILE A 35 3.53 23.97 11.19
CA ILE A 35 4.89 23.57 10.78
C ILE A 35 5.74 24.80 10.44
N GLN A 36 5.22 25.73 9.64
CA GLN A 36 5.95 26.95 9.29
C GLN A 36 6.24 27.83 10.51
N ILE A 37 5.26 28.03 11.39
CA ILE A 37 5.41 28.83 12.61
C ILE A 37 6.37 28.17 13.60
N SER A 38 6.42 26.83 13.65
CA SER A 38 7.30 26.08 14.55
C SER A 38 8.77 26.43 14.35
N ARG A 39 9.18 26.87 13.15
CA ARG A 39 10.55 27.32 12.84
C ARG A 39 10.97 28.58 13.61
N TYR A 40 10.00 29.40 14.01
CA TYR A 40 10.25 30.69 14.68
C TYR A 40 9.79 30.68 16.15
N ARG A 41 8.77 29.88 16.47
CA ARG A 41 8.13 29.82 17.80
C ARG A 41 8.02 28.38 18.30
N PHE A 42 9.11 27.62 18.18
CA PHE A 42 9.20 26.20 18.50
C PHE A 42 8.61 25.84 19.87
N SER A 43 9.12 26.45 20.94
CA SER A 43 8.69 26.20 22.32
C SER A 43 7.16 26.30 22.51
N LEU A 44 6.51 27.31 21.94
CA LEU A 44 5.06 27.50 22.05
C LEU A 44 4.27 26.45 21.26
N VAL A 45 4.72 26.12 20.05
CA VAL A 45 4.04 25.14 19.19
C VAL A 45 4.15 23.74 19.80
N ILE A 46 5.35 23.32 20.20
CA ILE A 46 5.57 22.01 20.81
C ILE A 46 4.83 21.91 22.14
N SER A 47 4.93 22.91 23.03
CA SER A 47 4.19 22.88 24.30
C SER A 47 2.68 22.75 24.09
N GLY A 48 2.12 23.46 23.09
CA GLY A 48 0.70 23.36 22.78
C GLY A 48 0.30 22.00 22.20
N LEU A 49 1.07 21.47 21.24
CA LEU A 49 0.82 20.16 20.65
C LEU A 49 0.99 19.02 21.67
N THR A 50 1.99 19.08 22.56
CA THR A 50 2.16 18.12 23.66
C THR A 50 0.97 18.12 24.61
N LYS A 51 0.42 19.30 24.94
CA LYS A 51 -0.80 19.40 25.77
C LYS A 51 -2.03 18.83 25.08
N ILE A 52 -2.14 19.00 23.75
CA ILE A 52 -3.22 18.39 22.96
C ILE A 52 -3.06 16.87 22.96
N LEU A 53 -1.85 16.37 22.67
CA LEU A 53 -1.54 14.94 22.69
C LEU A 53 -1.92 14.30 24.02
N GLN A 54 -1.52 14.93 25.13
CA GLN A 54 -1.85 14.46 26.48
C GLN A 54 -3.38 14.38 26.68
N ARG A 55 -4.12 15.45 26.37
CA ARG A 55 -5.60 15.46 26.53
C ARG A 55 -6.30 14.40 25.68
N VAL A 56 -5.90 14.26 24.42
CA VAL A 56 -6.52 13.30 23.50
C VAL A 56 -6.17 11.86 23.92
N ASN A 57 -4.94 11.62 24.39
CA ASN A 57 -4.53 10.30 24.88
C ASN A 57 -5.26 9.91 26.18
N GLU A 58 -5.39 10.82 27.14
CA GLU A 58 -6.18 10.60 28.36
C GLU A 58 -7.63 10.26 28.03
N MET A 59 -8.24 10.97 27.07
CA MET A 59 -9.58 10.68 26.58
C MET A 59 -9.67 9.30 25.90
N PHE A 60 -8.71 8.96 25.05
CA PHE A 60 -8.64 7.66 24.39
C PHE A 60 -8.52 6.51 25.40
N LEU A 61 -7.58 6.60 26.35
CA LEU A 61 -7.38 5.59 27.39
C LEU A 61 -8.59 5.42 28.32
N THR A 62 -9.30 6.51 28.63
CA THR A 62 -10.53 6.46 29.42
C THR A 62 -11.64 5.68 28.70
N LEU A 63 -11.73 5.83 27.38
CA LEU A 63 -12.71 5.13 26.55
C LEU A 63 -12.37 3.65 26.37
N THR A 64 -11.08 3.31 26.25
CA THR A 64 -10.65 1.92 26.07
C THR A 64 -10.73 1.10 27.36
N ASN A 65 -10.49 1.73 28.53
CA ASN A 65 -10.38 1.03 29.82
C ASN A 65 -11.63 1.17 30.72
N GLY A 66 -12.58 2.03 30.40
CA GLY A 66 -13.82 2.22 31.16
C GLY A 66 -14.97 1.28 30.74
N PRO A 67 -16.08 1.21 31.52
CA PRO A 67 -17.35 0.71 30.99
C PRO A 67 -17.71 1.53 29.74
N ARG A 68 -18.39 0.97 28.74
CA ARG A 68 -18.66 1.60 27.43
C ARG A 68 -19.98 2.42 27.42
N PRO A 69 -20.04 3.71 27.83
CA PRO A 69 -21.25 4.52 27.68
C PRO A 69 -21.33 5.23 26.32
N HIS A 70 -20.26 5.24 25.51
CA HIS A 70 -20.19 6.00 24.25
C HIS A 70 -19.76 5.11 23.08
N GLY A 71 -20.37 5.34 21.91
CA GLY A 71 -20.25 4.47 20.73
C GLY A 71 -18.85 4.45 20.09
N GLN A 72 -18.57 3.37 19.35
CA GLN A 72 -17.31 3.08 18.63
C GLN A 72 -16.78 4.25 17.78
N ASP A 73 -17.66 5.14 17.32
CA ASP A 73 -17.30 6.30 16.49
C ASP A 73 -16.46 7.35 17.24
N PHE A 74 -16.68 7.52 18.56
CA PHE A 74 -15.93 8.50 19.35
C PHE A 74 -14.51 8.02 19.67
N GLU A 75 -14.34 6.72 19.91
CA GLU A 75 -13.04 6.05 20.05
C GLU A 75 -12.22 6.19 18.75
N ARG A 76 -12.84 5.94 17.59
CA ARG A 76 -12.22 6.14 16.28
C ARG A 76 -11.80 7.60 16.08
N GLY A 77 -12.65 8.56 16.46
CA GLY A 77 -12.29 9.98 16.38
C GLY A 77 -11.08 10.34 17.24
N CYS A 78 -10.95 9.78 18.44
CA CYS A 78 -9.77 9.96 19.29
C CYS A 78 -8.52 9.34 18.66
N TYR A 79 -8.64 8.12 18.13
CA TYR A 79 -7.56 7.43 17.43
C TYR A 79 -7.04 8.24 16.22
N GLU A 80 -7.92 8.68 15.33
CA GLU A 80 -7.56 9.51 14.17
C GLU A 80 -6.91 10.82 14.62
N SER A 81 -7.42 11.43 15.69
CA SER A 81 -6.84 12.66 16.26
C SER A 81 -5.42 12.44 16.78
N LEU A 82 -5.13 11.30 17.43
CA LEU A 82 -3.78 10.96 17.88
C LEU A 82 -2.82 10.81 16.69
N LEU A 83 -3.26 10.18 15.59
CA LEU A 83 -2.45 10.07 14.37
C LEU A 83 -2.09 11.45 13.82
N ILE A 84 -3.07 12.35 13.71
CA ILE A 84 -2.88 13.71 13.18
C ILE A 84 -1.92 14.53 14.06
N VAL A 85 -2.08 14.44 15.40
CA VAL A 85 -1.24 15.18 16.35
C VAL A 85 0.20 14.68 16.33
N LEU A 86 0.42 13.36 16.33
CA LEU A 86 1.76 12.77 16.25
C LEU A 86 2.45 13.09 14.92
N ASP A 87 1.73 13.01 13.80
CA ASP A 87 2.23 13.36 12.48
C ASP A 87 2.62 14.85 12.39
N THR A 88 1.79 15.74 12.97
CA THR A 88 2.10 17.17 13.05
C THR A 88 3.32 17.45 13.94
N LEU A 89 3.46 16.74 15.06
CA LEU A 89 4.63 16.84 15.95
C LEU A 89 5.92 16.41 15.24
N GLU A 90 5.90 15.27 14.55
CA GLU A 90 7.02 14.77 13.73
C GLU A 90 7.43 15.82 12.71
N SER A 91 6.48 16.33 11.93
CA SER A 91 6.74 17.32 10.89
C SER A 91 7.28 18.64 11.45
N CYS A 92 6.86 19.08 12.64
CA CYS A 92 7.41 20.26 13.31
C CYS A 92 8.86 20.05 13.76
N LEU A 93 9.20 18.85 14.26
CA LEU A 93 10.54 18.52 14.76
C LEU A 93 11.55 18.32 13.61
N SER A 94 11.13 17.68 12.53
CA SER A 94 11.96 17.41 11.35
C SER A 94 12.31 18.69 10.57
N ASN A 95 11.51 19.76 10.71
CA ASN A 95 11.67 21.02 9.98
C ASN A 95 12.43 22.13 10.74
N GLN A 96 13.14 21.79 11.83
CA GLN A 96 13.86 22.80 12.63
C GLN A 96 15.18 23.25 11.97
N PRO A 97 15.51 24.56 12.03
CA PRO A 97 16.82 25.04 11.63
C PRO A 97 17.92 24.57 12.59
N LYS A 98 19.11 24.29 12.07
CA LYS A 98 20.23 23.65 12.82
C LYS A 98 20.81 24.47 13.99
N ASP A 99 20.46 25.75 14.11
CA ASP A 99 21.17 26.71 14.98
C ASP A 99 20.38 27.23 16.20
N ILE A 100 19.31 26.55 16.64
CA ILE A 100 18.51 27.04 17.79
C ILE A 100 18.66 26.10 19.00
N THR A 101 19.62 26.40 19.86
CA THR A 101 19.66 25.89 21.23
C THR A 101 19.15 27.00 22.17
N ARG A 102 17.85 27.02 22.49
CA ARG A 102 17.32 27.91 23.55
C ARG A 102 16.92 27.09 24.78
N PHE A 103 17.36 27.53 25.96
CA PHE A 103 17.17 26.81 27.24
C PHE A 103 15.69 26.54 27.60
N ASP A 104 14.74 27.41 27.20
CA ASP A 104 13.29 27.22 27.41
C ASP A 104 12.72 25.99 26.66
N GLU A 105 13.44 25.46 25.68
CA GLU A 105 13.00 24.31 24.86
C GLU A 105 13.26 22.98 25.59
N ALA A 106 14.24 22.92 26.49
CA ALA A 106 14.63 21.71 27.18
C ALA A 106 13.52 21.13 28.10
N MET A 107 12.72 22.00 28.73
CA MET A 107 11.59 21.55 29.57
C MET A 107 10.46 20.97 28.72
N ASN A 108 10.11 21.63 27.61
CA ASN A 108 9.08 21.14 26.70
C ASN A 108 9.48 19.82 26.04
N VAL A 109 10.77 19.66 25.70
CA VAL A 109 11.32 18.40 25.18
C VAL A 109 11.19 17.27 26.20
N LYS A 110 11.47 17.52 27.49
CA LYS A 110 11.29 16.51 28.55
C LYS A 110 9.82 16.11 28.72
N LEU A 111 8.90 17.07 28.67
CA LEU A 111 7.46 16.80 28.73
C LEU A 111 7.01 15.98 27.53
N LEU A 112 7.41 16.37 26.31
CA LEU A 112 7.09 15.62 25.10
C LEU A 112 7.66 14.19 25.16
N LEU A 113 8.93 14.03 25.56
CA LEU A 113 9.56 12.71 25.68
C LEU A 113 8.76 11.79 26.61
N ARG A 114 8.29 12.31 27.76
CA ARG A 114 7.44 11.56 28.69
C ARG A 114 6.13 11.08 28.04
N GLU A 115 5.49 11.93 27.25
CA GLU A 115 4.24 11.55 26.56
C GLU A 115 4.51 10.53 25.44
N ILE A 116 5.63 10.66 24.71
CA ILE A 116 5.97 9.74 23.62
C ILE A 116 6.30 8.33 24.13
N CYS A 117 6.97 8.20 25.29
CA CYS A 117 7.23 6.89 25.89
C CYS A 117 5.94 6.07 26.11
N GLN A 118 4.83 6.71 26.49
CA GLN A 118 3.55 6.02 26.73
C GLN A 118 3.02 5.29 25.48
N PHE A 119 3.36 5.75 24.27
CA PHE A 119 2.97 5.10 23.02
C PHE A 119 3.93 3.99 22.57
N LEU A 120 5.15 3.98 23.09
CA LEU A 120 6.18 2.98 22.77
C LEU A 120 6.03 1.73 23.66
N ASP A 121 5.56 1.90 24.89
CA ASP A 121 5.48 0.88 25.94
C ASP A 121 4.23 -0.03 25.84
N VAL A 122 3.43 0.09 24.78
CA VAL A 122 2.15 -0.64 24.63
C VAL A 122 2.34 -2.02 23.96
N PRO A 123 1.75 -3.11 24.49
CA PRO A 123 1.86 -4.46 23.92
C PRO A 123 1.24 -4.59 22.51
N HIS A 124 1.76 -5.55 21.73
CA HIS A 124 1.60 -5.70 20.28
C HIS A 124 0.23 -6.25 19.79
N ASP A 125 -0.80 -6.28 20.64
CA ASP A 125 -2.01 -7.07 20.36
C ASP A 125 -3.07 -6.36 19.49
N ASN A 126 -2.91 -5.05 19.21
CA ASN A 126 -3.88 -4.26 18.44
C ASN A 126 -3.22 -3.52 17.25
N PRO A 127 -3.70 -3.73 15.99
CA PRO A 127 -3.12 -3.08 14.80
C PRO A 127 -3.16 -1.55 14.84
N ASN A 128 -4.17 -0.95 15.49
CA ASN A 128 -4.26 0.50 15.68
C ASN A 128 -3.09 1.01 16.55
N VAL A 129 -2.71 0.25 17.58
CA VAL A 129 -1.58 0.59 18.46
C VAL A 129 -0.26 0.57 17.70
N LEU A 130 -0.11 -0.32 16.71
CA LEU A 130 1.11 -0.39 15.90
C LEU A 130 1.34 0.87 15.07
N GLN A 131 0.29 1.45 14.49
CA GLN A 131 0.41 2.68 13.71
C GLN A 131 0.79 3.89 14.60
N LEU A 132 0.18 3.99 15.79
CA LEU A 132 0.55 5.01 16.79
C LEU A 132 1.99 4.85 17.26
N LYS A 133 2.42 3.62 17.56
CA LYS A 133 3.81 3.31 17.95
C LYS A 133 4.80 3.69 16.85
N ASN A 134 4.47 3.43 15.58
CA ASN A 134 5.30 3.82 14.45
C ASN A 134 5.44 5.35 14.32
N LEU A 135 4.34 6.10 14.48
CA LEU A 135 4.40 7.56 14.48
C LEU A 135 5.16 8.11 15.69
N ALA A 136 4.92 7.57 16.89
CA ALA A 136 5.65 7.92 18.10
C ALA A 136 7.17 7.67 17.96
N SER A 137 7.56 6.56 17.33
CA SER A 137 8.96 6.28 16.98
C SER A 137 9.53 7.34 16.04
N LYS A 138 8.78 7.81 15.03
CA LYS A 138 9.23 8.88 14.13
C LYS A 138 9.38 10.22 14.86
N VAL A 139 8.44 10.54 15.76
CA VAL A 139 8.53 11.74 16.62
C VAL A 139 9.79 11.66 17.49
N LEU A 140 10.08 10.52 18.13
CA LEU A 140 11.28 10.33 18.93
C LEU A 140 12.56 10.44 18.09
N PHE A 141 12.57 9.87 16.90
CA PHE A 141 13.68 9.98 15.95
C PHE A 141 13.94 11.44 15.59
N ALA A 142 12.92 12.19 15.18
CA ALA A 142 13.02 13.62 14.87
C ALA A 142 13.43 14.47 16.09
N LEU A 143 12.92 14.13 17.28
CA LEU A 143 13.30 14.79 18.54
C LEU A 143 14.79 14.60 18.84
N SER A 144 15.30 13.38 18.69
CA SER A 144 16.70 13.03 18.97
C SER A 144 17.69 13.65 17.99
N LEU A 145 17.26 14.03 16.78
CA LEU A 145 18.10 14.73 15.80
C LEU A 145 18.65 16.04 16.38
N ASN A 146 17.76 16.85 16.97
CA ASN A 146 18.10 18.18 17.50
C ASN A 146 18.35 18.19 19.01
N PHE A 147 17.70 17.30 19.77
CA PHE A 147 17.75 17.26 21.24
C PHE A 147 18.35 15.96 21.79
N PHE A 148 19.37 15.42 21.12
CA PHE A 148 20.03 14.16 21.49
C PHE A 148 20.38 14.07 22.98
N ASN A 149 20.96 15.13 23.57
CA ASN A 149 21.39 15.10 24.98
C ASN A 149 20.22 14.87 25.95
N ALA A 150 19.02 15.39 25.66
CA ALA A 150 17.86 15.19 26.53
C ALA A 150 17.40 13.72 26.52
N VAL A 151 17.32 13.12 25.32
CA VAL A 151 16.95 11.70 25.15
C VAL A 151 18.05 10.79 25.70
N PHE A 152 19.31 11.09 25.42
CA PHE A 152 20.47 10.36 25.92
C PHE A 152 20.55 10.40 27.45
N SER A 153 20.27 11.54 28.09
CA SER A 153 20.22 11.64 29.55
C SER A 153 19.13 10.76 30.16
N ARG A 154 17.96 10.62 29.50
CA ARG A 154 16.89 9.70 29.94
C ARG A 154 17.35 8.25 29.88
N ILE A 155 17.97 7.84 28.77
CA ILE A 155 18.52 6.49 28.58
C ILE A 155 19.62 6.20 29.61
N SER A 156 20.59 7.10 29.77
CA SER A 156 21.70 6.95 30.71
C SER A 156 21.21 6.88 32.17
N ALA A 157 20.22 7.71 32.54
CA ALA A 157 19.59 7.64 33.86
C ALA A 157 18.92 6.29 34.09
N ARG A 158 18.21 5.74 33.10
CA ARG A 158 17.60 4.41 33.23
C ARG A 158 18.64 3.31 33.38
N LEU A 159 19.71 3.33 32.58
CA LEU A 159 20.81 2.37 32.71
C LEU A 159 21.46 2.44 34.09
N GLN A 160 21.59 3.64 34.65
CA GLN A 160 22.09 3.85 36.01
C GLN A 160 21.12 3.29 37.07
N GLU A 161 19.82 3.56 36.96
CA GLU A 161 18.80 3.01 37.86
C GLU A 161 18.82 1.47 37.84
N LEU A 162 18.82 0.87 36.66
CA LEU A 162 18.82 -0.59 36.49
C LEU A 162 20.11 -1.26 36.99
N SER A 163 21.25 -0.54 36.95
CA SER A 163 22.52 -1.04 37.49
C SER A 163 22.53 -1.15 39.02
N ALA A 164 21.67 -0.39 39.71
CA ALA A 164 21.51 -0.40 41.16
C ALA A 164 20.20 -1.08 41.61
N CYS A 165 19.40 -1.58 40.67
CA CYS A 165 18.06 -2.08 40.94
C CYS A 165 18.08 -3.54 41.44
N ASN A 166 17.45 -3.76 42.59
CA ASN A 166 17.33 -5.10 43.18
C ASN A 166 16.03 -5.83 42.80
N GLU A 167 15.04 -5.15 42.21
CA GLU A 167 13.74 -5.75 41.82
C GLU A 167 13.90 -6.91 40.85
N GLU A 168 13.12 -7.99 41.00
CA GLU A 168 13.23 -9.19 40.15
C GLU A 168 12.79 -8.94 38.70
N ASN A 169 11.77 -8.11 38.48
CA ASN A 169 11.22 -7.77 37.16
C ASN A 169 11.16 -6.24 36.94
N PRO A 170 12.30 -5.56 36.79
CA PRO A 170 12.31 -4.13 36.55
C PRO A 170 11.86 -3.83 35.11
N ASP A 171 11.28 -2.65 34.91
CA ASP A 171 10.83 -2.18 33.61
C ASP A 171 12.03 -1.80 32.69
N TYR A 172 12.08 -2.35 31.48
CA TYR A 172 13.16 -2.13 30.51
C TYR A 172 12.78 -1.18 29.38
N SER A 173 11.57 -0.62 29.37
CA SER A 173 11.02 0.06 28.19
C SER A 173 11.84 1.28 27.75
N ASP A 174 12.37 2.05 28.70
CA ASP A 174 13.28 3.17 28.41
C ASP A 174 14.61 2.75 27.73
N ILE A 175 15.06 1.49 27.87
CA ILE A 175 16.21 0.98 27.10
C ILE A 175 15.85 0.90 25.61
N GLU A 176 14.61 0.52 25.30
CA GLU A 176 14.11 0.44 23.93
C GLU A 176 14.04 1.81 23.24
N LEU A 177 14.18 2.93 23.96
CA LEU A 177 14.35 4.23 23.30
C LEU A 177 15.56 4.25 22.37
N ILE A 178 16.61 3.47 22.68
CA ILE A 178 17.83 3.36 21.88
C ILE A 178 17.53 2.91 20.43
N GLN A 179 16.55 2.05 20.19
CA GLN A 179 16.21 1.59 18.83
C GLN A 179 15.42 2.63 18.01
N HIS A 180 15.03 3.77 18.60
CA HIS A 180 14.19 4.79 17.96
C HIS A 180 14.90 6.14 17.79
N ILE A 181 16.15 6.27 18.23
CA ILE A 181 16.90 7.52 18.14
C ILE A 181 17.73 7.63 16.85
N ASN A 182 17.90 8.86 16.40
CA ASN A 182 18.84 9.28 15.37
C ASN A 182 20.22 9.48 16.00
N VAL A 183 21.20 8.70 15.52
CA VAL A 183 22.59 8.79 15.96
C VAL A 183 23.50 8.88 14.73
N ASP A 184 24.38 9.90 14.73
CA ASP A 184 25.57 9.97 13.88
C ASP A 184 26.72 9.13 14.51
N VAL A 185 27.87 9.04 13.83
CA VAL A 185 29.02 8.25 14.31
C VAL A 185 29.52 8.67 15.71
N PHE A 186 29.45 9.95 16.06
CA PHE A 186 29.90 10.46 17.36
C PHE A 186 28.90 10.12 18.46
N ARG A 187 27.60 10.31 18.21
CA ARG A 187 26.51 9.95 19.12
C ARG A 187 26.45 8.44 19.34
N LEU A 188 26.68 7.64 18.30
CA LEU A 188 26.79 6.19 18.40
C LEU A 188 27.98 5.78 19.28
N THR A 189 29.17 6.36 19.06
CA THR A 189 30.35 6.11 19.90
C THR A 189 30.10 6.46 21.36
N LYS A 190 29.43 7.60 21.63
CA LYS A 190 29.04 8.02 22.98
C LYS A 190 28.03 7.04 23.62
N LEU A 191 27.06 6.56 22.85
CA LEU A 191 26.08 5.57 23.31
C LEU A 191 26.75 4.23 23.66
N LEU A 192 27.61 3.72 22.78
CA LEU A 192 28.35 2.47 23.03
C LEU A 192 29.24 2.60 24.27
N SER A 193 29.95 3.72 24.40
CA SER A 193 30.77 4.01 25.58
C SER A 193 29.96 3.97 26.88
N GLU A 194 28.75 4.52 26.89
CA GLU A 194 27.89 4.51 28.08
C GLU A 194 27.32 3.12 28.36
N ALA A 195 26.89 2.41 27.32
CA ALA A 195 26.41 1.03 27.45
C ALA A 195 27.49 0.11 28.03
N ILE A 196 28.75 0.21 27.55
CA ILE A 196 29.89 -0.58 28.04
C ILE A 196 30.12 -0.36 29.53
N LYS A 197 30.07 0.89 30.02
CA LYS A 197 30.28 1.22 31.44
C LYS A 197 29.23 0.58 32.36
N LYS A 198 28.00 0.38 31.86
CA LYS A 198 26.87 -0.12 32.65
C LYS A 198 26.61 -1.60 32.45
N LEU A 199 26.99 -2.18 31.31
CA LEU A 199 26.61 -3.54 30.91
C LEU A 199 26.93 -4.57 31.99
N LEU A 200 28.14 -4.55 32.55
CA LEU A 200 28.59 -5.51 33.55
C LEU A 200 27.82 -5.44 34.88
N LEU A 201 27.12 -4.33 35.14
CA LEU A 201 26.34 -4.11 36.36
C LEU A 201 24.86 -4.51 36.18
N LEU A 202 24.41 -4.74 34.94
CA LEU A 202 23.01 -5.04 34.64
C LEU A 202 22.68 -6.52 34.83
N LYS A 203 21.40 -6.81 35.10
CA LYS A 203 20.85 -8.18 35.14
C LYS A 203 20.79 -8.78 33.73
N LYS A 204 20.78 -10.12 33.65
CA LYS A 204 20.79 -10.88 32.38
C LYS A 204 19.62 -10.54 31.44
N SER A 205 18.44 -10.27 31.99
CA SER A 205 17.25 -9.82 31.24
C SER A 205 17.48 -8.46 30.55
N ALA A 206 18.06 -7.49 31.27
CA ALA A 206 18.41 -6.18 30.72
C ALA A 206 19.46 -6.27 29.62
N HIS A 207 20.40 -7.23 29.70
CA HIS A 207 21.38 -7.46 28.63
C HIS A 207 20.70 -7.76 27.30
N VAL A 208 19.67 -8.60 27.28
CA VAL A 208 18.97 -8.99 26.05
C VAL A 208 18.32 -7.78 25.38
N VAL A 209 17.57 -6.97 26.14
CA VAL A 209 16.90 -5.77 25.64
C VAL A 209 17.93 -4.74 25.14
N LEU A 210 19.00 -4.51 25.91
CA LEU A 210 20.05 -3.56 25.54
C LEU A 210 20.81 -4.00 24.29
N MET A 211 21.16 -5.28 24.17
CA MET A 211 21.83 -5.81 22.98
C MET A 211 20.97 -5.64 21.71
N ALA A 212 19.68 -6.01 21.79
CA ALA A 212 18.75 -5.83 20.67
C ALA A 212 18.62 -4.35 20.29
N SER A 213 18.53 -3.46 21.28
CA SER A 213 18.39 -2.02 21.05
C SER A 213 19.66 -1.40 20.45
N LEU A 214 20.85 -1.77 20.93
CA LEU A 214 22.13 -1.33 20.37
C LEU A 214 22.30 -1.79 18.92
N GLU A 215 21.91 -3.03 18.62
CA GLU A 215 21.95 -3.56 17.26
C GLU A 215 21.06 -2.74 16.31
N LYS A 216 19.84 -2.39 16.75
CA LYS A 216 18.94 -1.51 16.00
C LYS A 216 19.49 -0.09 15.83
N ALA A 217 20.14 0.47 16.85
CA ALA A 217 20.78 1.78 16.74
C ALA A 217 21.90 1.80 15.68
N ILE A 218 22.70 0.72 15.58
CA ILE A 218 23.71 0.57 14.52
C ILE A 218 23.05 0.54 13.13
N TRP A 219 21.97 -0.23 12.97
CA TRP A 219 21.21 -0.26 11.70
C TRP A 219 20.62 1.09 11.34
N ASN A 220 20.00 1.78 12.30
CA ASN A 220 19.44 3.12 12.08
C ASN A 220 20.52 4.11 11.64
N TRP A 221 21.71 4.06 12.24
CA TRP A 221 22.85 4.88 11.81
C TRP A 221 23.26 4.57 10.37
N MET A 222 23.40 3.29 10.02
CA MET A 222 23.77 2.89 8.65
C MET A 222 22.70 3.28 7.61
N ASP A 223 21.41 3.18 7.96
CA ASP A 223 20.29 3.55 7.09
C ASP A 223 20.18 5.08 6.92
N THR A 224 20.47 5.84 7.98
CA THR A 224 20.33 7.31 7.98
C THR A 224 21.57 8.01 7.41
N TYR A 225 22.76 7.52 7.74
CA TYR A 225 24.06 8.09 7.38
C TYR A 225 24.96 7.05 6.68
N PRO A 226 24.54 6.48 5.53
CA PRO A 226 25.29 5.42 4.83
C PRO A 226 26.69 5.88 4.38
N GLN A 227 26.88 7.18 4.16
CA GLN A 227 28.18 7.75 3.80
C GLN A 227 29.16 7.73 4.98
N GLU A 228 28.71 8.01 6.21
CA GLU A 228 29.57 7.90 7.40
C GLU A 228 30.05 6.45 7.59
N PHE A 229 29.17 5.47 7.36
CA PHE A 229 29.57 4.06 7.40
C PHE A 229 30.61 3.73 6.33
N ALA A 230 30.39 4.18 5.08
CA ALA A 230 31.35 3.98 4.00
C ALA A 230 32.71 4.65 4.28
N ASP A 231 32.71 5.83 4.92
CA ASP A 231 33.91 6.52 5.35
C ASP A 231 34.63 5.75 6.47
N VAL A 232 33.92 5.17 7.44
CA VAL A 232 34.51 4.32 8.49
C VAL A 232 35.21 3.09 7.90
N GLN A 233 34.69 2.52 6.81
CA GLN A 233 35.34 1.39 6.13
C GLN A 233 36.71 1.78 5.51
N LYS A 234 36.84 3.00 5.00
CA LYS A 234 38.07 3.50 4.36
C LYS A 234 39.04 4.14 5.36
N ASN A 235 38.50 4.92 6.29
CA ASN A 235 39.19 5.70 7.31
C ASN A 235 38.69 5.27 8.70
N PRO A 236 39.29 4.21 9.30
CA PRO A 236 38.76 3.62 10.52
C PRO A 236 38.79 4.59 11.70
N ASN A 237 37.65 4.75 12.38
CA ASN A 237 37.53 5.56 13.59
C ASN A 237 38.04 4.79 14.82
N GLU A 238 39.12 5.27 15.43
CA GLU A 238 39.77 4.57 16.55
C GLU A 238 38.92 4.52 17.83
N GLU A 239 38.13 5.55 18.14
CA GLU A 239 37.28 5.57 19.33
C GLU A 239 36.12 4.59 19.19
N LEU A 240 35.49 4.56 18.02
CA LEU A 240 34.46 3.59 17.70
C LEU A 240 35.01 2.16 17.76
N ALA A 241 36.17 1.91 17.12
CA ALA A 241 36.81 0.60 17.13
C ALA A 241 37.14 0.13 18.55
N LYS A 242 37.64 1.02 19.43
CA LYS A 242 37.87 0.71 20.86
C LYS A 242 36.58 0.32 21.59
N CYS A 243 35.48 1.02 21.32
CA CYS A 243 34.18 0.68 21.87
C CYS A 243 33.69 -0.69 21.37
N CYS A 244 33.78 -0.94 20.06
CA CYS A 244 33.39 -2.21 19.45
C CYS A 244 34.20 -3.39 20.00
N ASP A 245 35.51 -3.22 20.14
CA ASP A 245 36.42 -4.23 20.68
C ASP A 245 36.07 -4.56 22.14
N SER A 246 35.90 -3.54 22.98
CA SER A 246 35.55 -3.70 24.39
C SER A 246 34.18 -4.34 24.58
N LEU A 247 33.17 -3.90 23.80
CA LEU A 247 31.83 -4.46 23.86
C LEU A 247 31.84 -5.92 23.38
N PHE A 248 32.57 -6.25 22.32
CA PHE A 248 32.69 -7.63 21.84
C PHE A 248 33.22 -8.56 22.93
N ASP A 249 34.27 -8.17 23.65
CA ASP A 249 34.89 -9.00 24.69
C ASP A 249 33.95 -9.23 25.87
N ILE A 250 33.17 -8.21 26.26
CA ILE A 250 32.12 -8.34 27.29
C ILE A 250 31.02 -9.32 26.82
N LEU A 251 30.59 -9.19 25.57
CA LEU A 251 29.57 -10.04 24.96
C LEU A 251 30.04 -11.50 24.84
N ASP A 252 31.31 -11.72 24.50
CA ASP A 252 31.91 -13.06 24.45
C ASP A 252 31.96 -13.71 25.83
N SER A 253 32.38 -12.96 26.87
CA SER A 253 32.36 -13.43 28.25
C SER A 253 30.94 -13.74 28.75
N PHE A 254 29.95 -12.91 28.38
CA PHE A 254 28.55 -13.18 28.67
C PHE A 254 28.07 -14.48 28.01
N ALA A 255 28.43 -14.71 26.75
CA ALA A 255 28.09 -15.92 26.02
C ALA A 255 28.76 -17.20 26.61
N GLU A 256 29.98 -17.09 27.13
CA GLU A 256 30.67 -18.17 27.86
C GLU A 256 29.94 -18.49 29.18
N SER A 257 29.52 -17.47 29.92
CA SER A 257 28.79 -17.62 31.19
C SER A 257 27.37 -18.19 31.02
N ASN A 258 26.76 -17.98 29.85
CA ASN A 258 25.42 -18.41 29.52
C ASN A 258 25.37 -19.13 28.17
N LYS A 259 25.70 -20.43 28.17
CA LYS A 259 25.72 -21.27 26.96
C LYS A 259 24.43 -21.21 26.13
N LYS A 260 23.27 -20.99 26.76
CA LYS A 260 21.97 -20.84 26.07
C LYS A 260 21.78 -19.47 25.42
N GLY A 261 22.45 -18.43 25.92
CA GLY A 261 22.39 -17.05 25.43
C GLY A 261 23.38 -16.75 24.29
N ARG A 262 24.40 -17.60 24.09
CA ARG A 262 25.39 -17.46 23.01
C ARG A 262 24.78 -17.15 21.63
N PRO A 263 23.72 -17.85 21.16
CA PRO A 263 23.09 -17.57 19.87
C PRO A 263 22.46 -16.17 19.76
N THR A 264 22.01 -15.58 20.87
CA THR A 264 21.38 -14.24 20.92
C THR A 264 22.38 -13.11 20.70
N VAL A 265 23.66 -13.36 20.99
CA VAL A 265 24.73 -12.35 21.00
C VAL A 265 25.41 -12.20 19.63
N TRP A 266 25.38 -13.26 18.81
CA TRP A 266 26.07 -13.32 17.53
C TRP A 266 25.70 -12.19 16.54
N PRO A 267 24.41 -11.81 16.40
CA PRO A 267 24.02 -10.71 15.53
C PRO A 267 24.71 -9.39 15.86
N LEU A 268 24.85 -9.04 17.14
CA LEU A 268 25.55 -7.82 17.54
C LEU A 268 27.06 -7.97 17.37
N GLN A 269 27.63 -9.11 17.75
CA GLN A 269 29.06 -9.40 17.61
C GLN A 269 29.57 -9.23 16.17
N ILE A 270 28.83 -9.72 15.16
CA ILE A 270 29.23 -9.55 13.77
C ILE A 270 29.16 -8.08 13.33
N MET A 271 28.16 -7.33 13.78
CA MET A 271 28.06 -5.90 13.48
C MET A 271 29.24 -5.13 14.08
N LEU A 272 29.63 -5.41 15.32
CA LEU A 272 30.81 -4.78 15.95
C LEU A 272 32.12 -5.05 15.19
N LEU A 273 32.27 -6.25 14.62
CA LEU A 273 33.43 -6.57 13.78
C LEU A 273 33.41 -5.80 12.45
N ILE A 274 32.24 -5.64 11.82
CA ILE A 274 32.09 -4.85 10.58
C ILE A 274 32.39 -3.38 10.83
N LEU A 275 32.06 -2.85 12.01
CA LEU A 275 32.44 -1.49 12.44
C LEU A 275 33.93 -1.33 12.76
N SER A 276 34.70 -2.43 12.80
CA SER A 276 36.13 -2.47 13.13
C SER A 276 36.94 -3.06 11.97
N PRO A 277 37.02 -2.38 10.81
CA PRO A 277 37.56 -2.95 9.56
C PRO A 277 38.99 -3.47 9.69
N LYS A 278 39.88 -2.80 10.45
CA LYS A 278 41.26 -3.27 10.69
C LYS A 278 41.32 -4.61 11.42
N VAL A 279 40.45 -4.80 12.41
CA VAL A 279 40.36 -6.06 13.18
C VAL A 279 39.77 -7.16 12.30
N LEU A 280 38.74 -6.84 11.52
CA LEU A 280 38.14 -7.77 10.57
C LEU A 280 39.15 -8.21 9.49
N GLU A 281 39.95 -7.28 8.98
CA GLU A 281 40.99 -7.55 7.98
C GLU A 281 42.05 -8.51 8.50
N GLU A 282 42.54 -8.28 9.72
CA GLU A 282 43.50 -9.17 10.36
C GLU A 282 42.93 -10.60 10.53
N ILE A 283 41.67 -10.72 10.97
CA ILE A 283 41.02 -12.01 11.18
C ILE A 283 40.81 -12.75 9.85
N VAL A 284 40.31 -12.07 8.82
CA VAL A 284 40.03 -12.69 7.51
C VAL A 284 41.33 -13.07 6.79
N ASN A 285 42.36 -12.23 6.83
CA ASN A 285 43.66 -12.53 6.24
C ASN A 285 44.36 -13.71 6.92
N ALA A 286 44.08 -13.96 8.19
CA ALA A 286 44.60 -15.12 8.92
C ALA A 286 44.06 -16.46 8.39
N ASP A 287 42.95 -16.48 7.64
CA ASP A 287 42.50 -17.68 6.94
C ASP A 287 43.36 -18.00 5.71
N SER A 288 44.07 -16.98 5.17
CA SER A 288 45.03 -17.11 4.08
C SER A 288 46.47 -17.34 4.55
N GLY A 289 46.67 -17.63 5.84
CA GLY A 289 47.98 -17.93 6.44
C GLY A 289 48.72 -16.74 7.05
N ALA A 290 48.11 -15.54 7.11
CA ALA A 290 48.70 -14.39 7.80
C ALA A 290 48.69 -14.58 9.34
N PRO A 291 49.64 -13.97 10.08
CA PRO A 291 49.63 -14.01 11.53
C PRO A 291 48.42 -13.25 12.10
N CYS A 292 47.75 -13.85 13.09
CA CYS A 292 46.65 -13.24 13.84
C CYS A 292 47.11 -12.97 15.28
N SER A 293 46.87 -11.75 15.77
CA SER A 293 47.18 -11.34 17.12
C SER A 293 46.45 -12.24 18.14
N PRO A 294 47.11 -12.67 19.22
CA PRO A 294 46.46 -13.41 20.30
C PRO A 294 45.20 -12.70 20.85
N ARG A 295 45.17 -11.35 20.82
CA ARG A 295 44.02 -10.53 21.22
C ARG A 295 42.79 -10.78 20.34
N HIS A 296 42.97 -11.11 19.07
CA HIS A 296 41.88 -11.32 18.11
C HIS A 296 41.51 -12.81 17.95
N SER A 297 42.19 -13.72 18.66
CA SER A 297 41.95 -15.17 18.58
C SER A 297 40.49 -15.56 18.90
N LYS A 298 39.89 -14.98 19.95
CA LYS A 298 38.48 -15.22 20.30
C LYS A 298 37.52 -14.72 19.21
N LYS A 299 37.81 -13.55 18.62
CA LYS A 299 37.03 -12.96 17.51
C LYS A 299 37.09 -13.84 16.25
N LYS A 300 38.27 -14.39 15.94
CA LYS A 300 38.43 -15.39 14.87
C LYS A 300 37.62 -16.65 15.13
N GLN A 301 37.73 -17.22 16.35
CA GLN A 301 36.97 -18.42 16.73
C GLN A 301 35.45 -18.21 16.62
N PHE A 302 34.96 -17.01 16.95
CA PHE A 302 33.56 -16.64 16.72
C PHE A 302 33.17 -16.74 15.24
N ILE A 303 33.95 -16.12 14.33
CA ILE A 303 33.69 -16.20 12.88
C ILE A 303 33.69 -17.66 12.40
N ASP A 304 34.67 -18.46 12.83
CA ASP A 304 34.76 -19.88 12.46
C ASP A 304 33.54 -20.68 12.95
N SER A 305 33.05 -20.36 14.15
CA SER A 305 31.82 -20.96 14.68
C SER A 305 30.57 -20.58 13.87
N VAL A 306 30.46 -19.33 13.41
CA VAL A 306 29.36 -18.90 12.54
C VAL A 306 29.43 -19.62 11.19
N LYS A 307 30.61 -19.67 10.56
CA LYS A 307 30.85 -20.40 9.28
C LYS A 307 30.47 -21.88 9.40
N ARG A 308 30.90 -22.57 10.46
CA ARG A 308 30.55 -23.98 10.69
C ARG A 308 29.06 -24.20 10.93
N ALA A 309 28.39 -23.28 11.63
CA ALA A 309 26.98 -23.43 12.01
C ALA A 309 25.99 -23.17 10.85
N VAL A 310 26.37 -22.38 9.85
CA VAL A 310 25.57 -22.19 8.62
C VAL A 310 25.78 -23.33 7.61
N GLY A 311 26.92 -24.01 7.66
CA GLY A 311 27.25 -25.11 6.76
C GLY A 311 26.35 -26.35 6.90
N PRO A 312 26.38 -27.27 5.92
CA PRO A 312 25.46 -28.41 5.82
C PRO A 312 25.59 -29.44 6.94
N HIS A 313 26.71 -29.45 7.67
CA HIS A 313 27.03 -30.42 8.73
C HIS A 313 26.77 -29.89 10.16
N SER A 314 26.00 -28.82 10.31
CA SER A 314 25.67 -28.30 11.64
C SER A 314 24.82 -29.29 12.45
N THR A 315 25.22 -29.52 13.69
CA THR A 315 24.56 -30.46 14.62
C THR A 315 23.57 -29.78 15.56
N SER A 316 23.61 -28.44 15.69
CA SER A 316 22.77 -27.68 16.61
C SER A 316 21.81 -26.76 15.86
N LYS A 317 20.51 -27.07 15.94
CA LYS A 317 19.44 -26.25 15.34
C LYS A 317 19.50 -24.79 15.80
N GLN A 318 19.64 -24.56 17.12
CA GLN A 318 19.70 -23.21 17.70
C GLN A 318 20.91 -22.40 17.20
N GLN A 319 22.07 -23.05 17.00
CA GLN A 319 23.24 -22.37 16.45
C GLN A 319 23.08 -22.07 14.97
N THR A 320 22.48 -22.97 14.19
CA THR A 320 22.17 -22.72 12.77
C THR A 320 21.18 -21.58 12.60
N GLU A 321 20.17 -21.49 13.44
CA GLU A 321 19.20 -20.39 13.44
C GLU A 321 19.87 -19.04 13.72
N ALA A 322 20.73 -18.97 14.74
CA ALA A 322 21.49 -17.74 15.02
C ALA A 322 22.54 -17.44 13.95
N ALA A 323 23.20 -18.45 13.39
CA ALA A 323 24.12 -18.28 12.27
C ALA A 323 23.40 -17.68 11.06
N ALA A 324 22.18 -18.16 10.74
CA ALA A 324 21.37 -17.61 9.67
C ALA A 324 21.09 -16.12 9.87
N VAL A 325 20.62 -15.73 11.06
CA VAL A 325 20.39 -14.30 11.40
C VAL A 325 21.66 -13.48 11.29
N THR A 326 22.77 -13.99 11.80
CA THR A 326 24.09 -13.34 11.80
C THR A 326 24.63 -13.15 10.37
N CYS A 327 24.56 -14.20 9.54
CA CYS A 327 25.02 -14.16 8.16
C CYS A 327 24.16 -13.27 7.27
N VAL A 328 22.83 -13.20 7.48
CA VAL A 328 21.98 -12.24 6.76
C VAL A 328 22.37 -10.81 7.10
N LYS A 329 22.61 -10.51 8.38
CA LYS A 329 23.07 -9.17 8.81
C LYS A 329 24.43 -8.82 8.20
N LEU A 330 25.37 -9.75 8.18
CA LEU A 330 26.65 -9.59 7.48
C LEU A 330 26.45 -9.29 5.99
N CYS A 331 25.63 -10.09 5.28
CA CYS A 331 25.35 -9.85 3.87
C CYS A 331 24.72 -8.47 3.66
N LYS A 332 23.72 -8.11 4.46
CA LYS A 332 23.04 -6.81 4.39
C LYS A 332 24.01 -5.65 4.62
N ALA A 333 24.84 -5.72 5.67
CA ALA A 333 25.81 -4.69 6.00
C ALA A 333 26.83 -4.49 4.88
N SER A 334 27.28 -5.57 4.24
CA SER A 334 28.20 -5.48 3.09
C SER A 334 27.61 -4.70 1.90
N THR A 335 26.27 -4.63 1.77
CA THR A 335 25.64 -3.84 0.68
C THR A 335 25.81 -2.33 0.86
N TYR A 336 26.12 -1.86 2.07
CA TYR A 336 26.39 -0.46 2.37
C TYR A 336 27.85 -0.07 2.09
N ILE A 337 28.68 -1.03 1.69
CA ILE A 337 30.04 -0.80 1.20
C ILE A 337 29.98 -0.64 -0.32
N ASN A 338 30.66 0.37 -0.85
CA ASN A 338 30.68 0.62 -2.28
C ASN A 338 31.41 -0.52 -3.02
N ILE A 339 30.80 -1.07 -4.07
CA ILE A 339 31.34 -2.15 -4.90
C ILE A 339 32.70 -1.83 -5.54
N GLN A 340 33.05 -0.55 -5.66
CA GLN A 340 34.36 -0.11 -6.16
C GLN A 340 35.50 -0.44 -5.19
N ASP A 341 35.21 -0.67 -3.90
CA ASP A 341 36.17 -1.16 -2.91
C ASP A 341 36.18 -2.70 -2.90
N SER A 342 36.48 -3.31 -4.06
CA SER A 342 36.45 -4.77 -4.21
C SER A 342 37.46 -5.50 -3.31
N SER A 343 38.48 -4.79 -2.82
CA SER A 343 39.47 -5.27 -1.86
C SER A 343 38.94 -5.39 -0.43
N ASN A 344 37.77 -4.83 -0.13
CA ASN A 344 37.24 -4.85 1.22
C ASN A 344 37.00 -6.28 1.73
N VAL A 345 37.61 -6.60 2.87
CA VAL A 345 37.57 -7.93 3.47
C VAL A 345 36.17 -8.40 3.86
N ALA A 346 35.21 -7.50 4.06
CA ALA A 346 33.83 -7.85 4.30
C ALA A 346 33.24 -8.66 3.13
N PHE A 347 33.61 -8.34 1.89
CA PHE A 347 33.18 -9.09 0.72
C PHE A 347 33.75 -10.51 0.71
N VAL A 348 35.03 -10.69 1.07
CA VAL A 348 35.67 -12.01 1.20
C VAL A 348 34.93 -12.86 2.23
N LEU A 349 34.62 -12.28 3.39
CA LEU A 349 33.88 -12.98 4.44
C LEU A 349 32.48 -13.37 3.96
N VAL A 350 31.75 -12.47 3.30
CA VAL A 350 30.43 -12.77 2.71
C VAL A 350 30.50 -13.91 1.70
N GLN A 351 31.51 -13.93 0.81
CA GLN A 351 31.66 -15.01 -0.17
C GLN A 351 31.83 -16.39 0.49
N SER A 352 32.42 -16.45 1.68
CA SER A 352 32.61 -17.71 2.42
C SER A 352 31.33 -18.28 3.03
N VAL A 353 30.25 -17.49 3.17
CA VAL A 353 29.00 -17.93 3.83
C VAL A 353 27.75 -17.83 2.96
N ILE A 354 27.73 -16.99 1.92
CA ILE A 354 26.51 -16.65 1.19
C ILE A 354 25.86 -17.85 0.47
N ASN A 355 26.66 -18.80 -0.02
CA ASN A 355 26.13 -19.97 -0.72
C ASN A 355 25.45 -20.95 0.24
N ASP A 356 26.08 -21.23 1.39
CA ASP A 356 25.50 -22.06 2.44
C ASP A 356 24.25 -21.40 3.03
N LEU A 357 24.28 -20.07 3.23
CA LEU A 357 23.12 -19.31 3.69
C LEU A 357 21.94 -19.40 2.72
N LYS A 358 22.17 -19.27 1.41
CA LYS A 358 21.12 -19.45 0.40
C LYS A 358 20.57 -20.87 0.42
N ALA A 359 21.44 -21.88 0.50
CA ALA A 359 21.05 -23.28 0.56
C ALA A 359 20.29 -23.64 1.85
N LEU A 360 20.47 -22.87 2.92
CA LEU A 360 19.74 -23.02 4.17
C LEU A 360 18.37 -22.33 4.12
N LEU A 361 18.29 -21.08 3.66
CA LEU A 361 17.07 -20.27 3.71
C LEU A 361 16.11 -20.55 2.55
N PHE A 362 16.64 -20.84 1.36
CA PHE A 362 15.84 -21.05 0.14
C PHE A 362 15.81 -22.52 -0.27
N ASN A 363 15.61 -23.41 0.70
CA ASN A 363 15.49 -24.85 0.47
C ASN A 363 14.02 -25.30 0.49
N PRO A 364 13.43 -25.65 -0.66
CA PRO A 364 12.04 -26.10 -0.72
C PRO A 364 11.83 -27.47 -0.04
N SER A 365 12.85 -28.33 -0.03
CA SER A 365 12.78 -29.68 0.56
C SER A 365 12.84 -29.66 2.09
N LYS A 366 13.51 -28.66 2.66
CA LYS A 366 13.62 -28.46 4.12
C LYS A 366 13.47 -26.96 4.44
N PRO A 367 12.23 -26.44 4.48
CA PRO A 367 11.99 -25.02 4.74
C PRO A 367 12.59 -24.59 6.08
N PHE A 368 13.24 -23.43 6.08
CA PHE A 368 13.78 -22.84 7.30
C PHE A 368 12.65 -22.40 8.24
N SER A 369 12.76 -22.74 9.53
CA SER A 369 11.81 -22.29 10.55
C SER A 369 12.42 -22.33 11.95
N ARG A 370 12.31 -21.20 12.66
CA ARG A 370 12.65 -21.03 14.09
C ARG A 370 11.49 -21.38 15.04
N GLY A 371 10.36 -21.86 14.50
CA GLY A 371 9.15 -22.18 15.24
C GLY A 371 7.98 -21.24 14.93
N GLN A 372 6.78 -21.59 15.41
CA GLN A 372 5.54 -20.87 15.08
C GLN A 372 5.57 -19.38 15.46
N ASN A 373 6.14 -19.05 16.61
CA ASN A 373 6.25 -17.66 17.09
C ASN A 373 7.17 -16.77 16.23
N TYR A 374 7.93 -17.34 15.29
CA TYR A 374 8.92 -16.61 14.48
C TYR A 374 8.58 -16.58 12.99
N ILE A 375 7.42 -17.03 12.55
CA ILE A 375 7.07 -17.14 11.12
C ILE A 375 7.29 -15.82 10.36
N PHE A 376 6.75 -14.71 10.87
CA PHE A 376 6.96 -13.39 10.24
C PHE A 376 8.41 -12.93 10.30
N HIS A 377 9.10 -13.16 11.43
CA HIS A 377 10.53 -12.85 11.56
C HIS A 377 11.43 -13.69 10.65
N ASP A 378 11.03 -14.92 10.32
CA ASP A 378 11.70 -15.79 9.35
C ASP A 378 11.51 -15.25 7.93
N MET A 379 10.30 -14.78 7.60
CA MET A 379 10.04 -14.13 6.31
C MET A 379 10.84 -12.83 6.17
N ASP A 380 10.86 -11.97 7.19
CA ASP A 380 11.68 -10.74 7.18
C ASP A 380 13.17 -11.04 7.00
N LEU A 381 13.66 -12.11 7.66
CA LEU A 381 15.03 -12.58 7.52
C LEU A 381 15.33 -13.04 6.07
N MET A 382 14.41 -13.79 5.46
CA MET A 382 14.54 -14.23 4.07
C MET A 382 14.45 -13.06 3.09
N ILE A 383 13.60 -12.07 3.34
CA ILE A 383 13.50 -10.84 2.54
C ILE A 383 14.83 -10.08 2.60
N ASP A 384 15.37 -9.83 3.80
CA ASP A 384 16.67 -9.17 3.95
C ASP A 384 17.79 -9.97 3.27
N CYS A 385 17.76 -11.30 3.32
CA CYS A 385 18.70 -12.15 2.61
C CYS A 385 18.59 -12.01 1.08
N PHE A 386 17.37 -12.07 0.54
CA PHE A 386 17.11 -11.96 -0.89
C PHE A 386 17.58 -10.61 -1.42
N VAL A 387 17.20 -9.51 -0.77
CA VAL A 387 17.59 -8.15 -1.14
C VAL A 387 19.12 -8.01 -1.09
N SER A 388 19.76 -8.58 -0.07
CA SER A 388 21.23 -8.58 0.01
C SER A 388 21.87 -9.36 -1.13
N CYS A 389 21.37 -10.56 -1.44
CA CYS A 389 21.86 -11.37 -2.55
C CYS A 389 21.73 -10.63 -3.89
N PHE A 390 20.59 -9.97 -4.12
CA PHE A 390 20.36 -9.14 -5.30
C PHE A 390 21.37 -8.00 -5.39
N ARG A 391 21.64 -7.30 -4.29
CA ARG A 391 22.60 -6.18 -4.25
C ARG A 391 24.06 -6.60 -4.43
N ILE A 392 24.44 -7.78 -3.94
CA ILE A 392 25.82 -8.29 -4.00
C ILE A 392 26.14 -8.95 -5.35
N LYS A 393 25.25 -9.82 -5.84
CA LYS A 393 25.42 -10.59 -7.09
C LYS A 393 24.09 -10.69 -7.84
N PRO A 394 23.64 -9.61 -8.51
CA PRO A 394 22.30 -9.56 -9.11
C PRO A 394 22.05 -10.61 -10.19
N HIS A 395 23.08 -10.97 -10.97
CA HIS A 395 22.96 -11.91 -12.09
C HIS A 395 23.01 -13.40 -11.69
N ASN A 396 23.38 -13.73 -10.45
CA ASN A 396 23.52 -15.12 -9.97
C ASN A 396 22.66 -15.37 -8.73
N ASN A 397 21.35 -15.25 -8.91
CA ASN A 397 20.39 -15.36 -7.83
C ASN A 397 19.61 -16.69 -7.88
N GLU A 398 20.21 -17.76 -7.34
CA GLU A 398 19.52 -19.05 -7.16
C GLU A 398 18.25 -18.93 -6.31
N ALA A 399 18.21 -17.99 -5.34
CA ALA A 399 17.02 -17.75 -4.54
C ALA A 399 15.85 -17.22 -5.39
N LEU A 400 16.11 -16.42 -6.43
CA LEU A 400 15.11 -15.97 -7.40
C LEU A 400 14.46 -17.15 -8.12
N LYS A 401 15.23 -18.16 -8.54
CA LYS A 401 14.69 -19.36 -9.20
C LYS A 401 13.78 -20.16 -8.26
N VAL A 402 14.17 -20.31 -7.00
CA VAL A 402 13.36 -20.98 -5.98
C VAL A 402 12.05 -20.21 -5.78
N CYS A 403 12.14 -18.90 -5.56
CA CYS A 403 10.96 -18.10 -5.27
C CYS A 403 10.06 -17.83 -6.48
N LEU A 404 10.49 -18.05 -7.72
CA LEU A 404 9.62 -17.97 -8.91
C LEU A 404 8.89 -19.28 -9.21
N ASN A 405 9.29 -20.41 -8.60
CA ASN A 405 8.71 -21.70 -8.93
C ASN A 405 7.26 -21.80 -8.40
N PRO A 406 6.25 -21.99 -9.26
CA PRO A 406 4.84 -22.04 -8.85
C PRO A 406 4.50 -23.26 -7.98
N ASN A 407 5.32 -24.32 -8.03
CA ASN A 407 5.10 -25.55 -7.26
C ASN A 407 5.59 -25.47 -5.81
N PHE A 408 6.30 -24.39 -5.44
CA PHE A 408 6.84 -24.23 -4.10
C PHE A 408 5.88 -23.44 -3.19
N PRO A 409 6.04 -23.56 -1.84
CA PRO A 409 5.16 -22.89 -0.89
C PRO A 409 5.01 -21.38 -1.12
N SER A 410 3.80 -20.85 -0.85
CA SER A 410 3.47 -19.43 -1.01
C SER A 410 4.33 -18.49 -0.17
N THR A 411 4.95 -18.99 0.91
CA THR A 411 5.97 -18.26 1.68
C THR A 411 7.10 -17.74 0.79
N PHE A 412 7.59 -18.53 -0.17
CA PHE A 412 8.65 -18.09 -1.07
C PHE A 412 8.17 -17.03 -2.06
N HIS A 413 6.93 -17.14 -2.54
CA HIS A 413 6.29 -16.13 -3.39
C HIS A 413 6.15 -14.81 -2.63
N TYR A 414 5.68 -14.86 -1.38
CA TYR A 414 5.57 -13.70 -0.50
C TYR A 414 6.94 -13.03 -0.26
N VAL A 415 7.97 -13.82 0.03
CA VAL A 415 9.34 -13.33 0.20
C VAL A 415 9.83 -12.64 -1.07
N LEU A 416 9.61 -13.22 -2.26
CA LEU A 416 10.00 -12.60 -3.52
C LEU A 416 9.31 -11.26 -3.73
N VAL A 417 7.98 -11.23 -3.69
CA VAL A 417 7.19 -10.03 -3.97
C VAL A 417 7.54 -8.91 -2.99
N SER A 418 7.66 -9.24 -1.70
CA SER A 418 8.04 -8.28 -0.66
C SER A 418 9.49 -7.78 -0.85
N SER A 419 10.39 -8.64 -1.31
CA SER A 419 11.79 -8.24 -1.59
C SER A 419 11.88 -7.31 -2.80
N LEU A 420 11.17 -7.61 -3.88
CA LEU A 420 11.13 -6.74 -5.07
C LEU A 420 10.51 -5.39 -4.73
N TYR A 421 9.39 -5.39 -3.98
CA TYR A 421 8.76 -4.17 -3.50
C TYR A 421 9.72 -3.33 -2.63
N LYS A 422 10.49 -3.96 -1.74
CA LYS A 422 11.52 -3.29 -0.93
C LYS A 422 12.66 -2.72 -1.78
N ILE A 423 13.09 -3.41 -2.84
CA ILE A 423 14.11 -2.92 -3.77
C ILE A 423 13.64 -1.64 -4.48
N ILE A 424 12.36 -1.56 -4.86
CA ILE A 424 11.78 -0.40 -5.55
C ILE A 424 11.56 0.78 -4.60
N THR A 425 10.99 0.53 -3.42
CA THR A 425 10.50 1.58 -2.52
C THR A 425 11.55 2.13 -1.55
N GLN A 426 12.63 1.37 -1.27
CA GLN A 426 13.68 1.82 -0.37
C GLN A 426 14.56 2.89 -1.06
N PRO A 427 14.93 3.99 -0.36
CA PRO A 427 15.92 4.95 -0.85
C PRO A 427 17.23 4.24 -1.25
N ARG A 428 17.68 4.49 -2.48
CA ARG A 428 18.74 3.71 -3.12
C ARG A 428 20.12 4.33 -2.94
N LEU A 429 21.12 3.52 -2.59
CA LEU A 429 22.53 3.90 -2.74
C LEU A 429 22.93 3.85 -4.22
N GLN A 430 23.83 4.74 -4.65
CA GLN A 430 24.17 4.90 -6.07
C GLN A 430 24.72 3.62 -6.73
N TRP A 431 25.39 2.76 -5.95
CA TRP A 431 25.99 1.51 -6.42
C TRP A 431 25.09 0.28 -6.28
N TRP A 432 23.91 0.39 -5.67
CA TRP A 432 22.98 -0.75 -5.68
C TRP A 432 22.52 -1.02 -7.12
N PRO A 433 22.17 -2.25 -7.49
CA PRO A 433 21.56 -2.54 -8.80
C PRO A 433 20.14 -1.95 -8.89
N GLN A 434 19.65 -1.79 -10.12
CA GLN A 434 18.26 -1.40 -10.40
C GLN A 434 17.39 -2.64 -10.59
N ILE A 435 16.08 -2.46 -10.46
CA ILE A 435 15.07 -3.54 -10.55
C ILE A 435 14.90 -4.08 -11.98
N ASP A 436 15.33 -3.31 -12.99
CA ASP A 436 15.28 -3.64 -14.41
C ASP A 436 15.94 -4.99 -14.76
N LEU A 437 16.92 -5.43 -13.98
CA LEU A 437 17.54 -6.75 -14.07
C LEU A 437 16.55 -7.91 -13.91
N VAL A 438 15.38 -7.67 -13.29
CA VAL A 438 14.31 -8.66 -13.06
C VAL A 438 13.25 -8.62 -14.18
N TYR A 439 13.24 -7.62 -15.06
CA TYR A 439 12.23 -7.51 -16.13
C TYR A 439 12.23 -8.73 -17.08
N SER A 440 13.34 -9.46 -17.20
CA SER A 440 13.37 -10.74 -17.93
C SER A 440 12.48 -11.84 -17.34
N LYS A 441 11.91 -11.64 -16.14
CA LYS A 441 11.05 -12.57 -15.39
C LYS A 441 9.59 -12.17 -15.32
N SER A 442 9.17 -11.23 -16.17
CA SER A 442 7.80 -10.73 -16.22
C SER A 442 6.74 -11.78 -16.57
N SER A 443 7.08 -12.81 -17.35
CA SER A 443 6.17 -13.93 -17.61
C SER A 443 5.84 -14.71 -16.33
N GLU A 444 6.86 -15.06 -15.55
CA GLU A 444 6.73 -15.82 -14.33
C GLU A 444 5.98 -15.02 -13.25
N LEU A 445 6.24 -13.71 -13.16
CA LEU A 445 5.52 -12.82 -12.24
C LEU A 445 4.03 -12.66 -12.60
N ARG A 446 3.70 -12.53 -13.90
CA ARG A 446 2.29 -12.52 -14.35
C ARG A 446 1.59 -13.84 -14.06
N ALA A 447 2.25 -14.97 -14.30
CA ALA A 447 1.69 -16.28 -13.97
C ALA A 447 1.41 -16.42 -12.47
N MET A 448 2.32 -15.92 -11.60
CA MET A 448 2.11 -15.88 -10.16
C MET A 448 0.92 -14.99 -9.76
N PHE A 449 0.74 -13.85 -10.42
CA PHE A 449 -0.42 -12.99 -10.23
C PHE A 449 -1.72 -13.71 -10.62
N SER A 450 -1.80 -14.25 -11.84
CA SER A 450 -3.00 -14.97 -12.33
C SER A 450 -3.34 -16.17 -11.43
N ASP A 451 -2.35 -16.97 -11.01
CA ASP A 451 -2.57 -18.12 -10.11
C ASP A 451 -3.06 -17.69 -8.73
N THR A 452 -2.43 -16.67 -8.13
CA THR A 452 -2.84 -16.12 -6.82
C THR A 452 -4.25 -15.53 -6.89
N HIS A 453 -4.54 -14.76 -7.94
CA HIS A 453 -5.86 -14.18 -8.20
C HIS A 453 -6.94 -15.26 -8.32
N ASN A 454 -6.67 -16.33 -9.06
CA ASN A 454 -7.60 -17.44 -9.24
C ASN A 454 -7.84 -18.20 -7.93
N LYS A 455 -6.80 -18.46 -7.13
CA LYS A 455 -6.93 -19.11 -5.82
C LYS A 455 -7.79 -18.30 -4.84
N VAL A 456 -7.61 -16.98 -4.80
CA VAL A 456 -8.42 -16.09 -3.96
C VAL A 456 -9.88 -16.07 -4.43
N THR A 457 -10.09 -16.02 -5.74
CA THR A 457 -11.45 -15.99 -6.34
C THR A 457 -12.18 -17.33 -6.19
N GLN A 458 -11.51 -18.46 -6.38
CA GLN A 458 -12.11 -19.79 -6.22
C GLN A 458 -12.39 -20.16 -4.76
N GLY A 459 -11.52 -19.75 -3.82
CA GLY A 459 -11.75 -19.91 -2.39
C GLY A 459 -13.05 -19.24 -1.90
N TYR A 460 -13.46 -18.15 -2.57
CA TYR A 460 -14.71 -17.44 -2.30
C TYR A 460 -15.97 -18.18 -2.80
N ILE A 461 -15.87 -18.90 -3.92
CA ILE A 461 -16.99 -19.66 -4.50
C ILE A 461 -17.36 -20.87 -3.61
N ILE A 462 -16.35 -21.52 -3.02
CA ILE A 462 -16.55 -22.71 -2.17
C ILE A 462 -17.18 -22.35 -0.81
N THR A 463 -16.94 -21.15 -0.28
CA THR A 463 -17.52 -20.71 1.01
C THR A 463 -18.95 -20.16 0.89
N ASN A 464 -19.36 -19.69 -0.29
CA ASN A 464 -20.67 -19.05 -0.49
C ASN A 464 -21.75 -19.95 -1.09
N THR A 465 -21.48 -21.25 -1.28
CA THR A 465 -22.52 -22.19 -1.70
C THR A 465 -23.05 -22.96 -0.48
N PRO A 466 -24.31 -22.79 -0.05
CA PRO A 466 -24.88 -23.67 0.97
C PRO A 466 -24.91 -25.07 0.37
N GLN A 467 -24.12 -25.98 0.93
CA GLN A 467 -23.99 -27.36 0.47
C GLN A 467 -25.38 -28.02 0.42
N ARG A 468 -26.00 -28.05 -0.76
CA ARG A 468 -27.10 -28.98 -1.04
C ARG A 468 -26.49 -30.36 -1.09
N ILE A 469 -26.82 -31.15 -0.07
CA ILE A 469 -26.54 -32.58 0.02
C ILE A 469 -27.13 -33.25 -1.23
N ILE A 470 -26.29 -33.56 -2.21
CA ILE A 470 -26.60 -34.56 -3.23
C ILE A 470 -25.64 -35.71 -2.98
N GLN A 471 -26.18 -36.76 -2.35
CA GLN A 471 -25.55 -38.07 -2.29
C GLN A 471 -25.55 -38.69 -3.69
N SER A 472 -24.46 -38.53 -4.44
CA SER A 472 -24.19 -39.35 -5.61
C SER A 472 -23.27 -40.51 -5.22
N LEU A 473 -23.85 -41.70 -5.08
CA LEU A 473 -23.15 -42.98 -5.03
C LEU A 473 -22.49 -43.23 -6.39
N THR A 474 -21.16 -43.35 -6.46
CA THR A 474 -20.45 -44.25 -7.41
C THR A 474 -18.95 -44.37 -7.11
N LEU A 475 -18.56 -45.62 -6.85
CA LEU A 475 -17.28 -46.32 -7.04
C LEU A 475 -15.93 -45.62 -6.78
N LYS A 476 -15.26 -46.17 -5.75
CA LYS A 476 -13.87 -45.92 -5.35
C LYS A 476 -12.88 -46.24 -6.48
N SER A 477 -12.06 -45.26 -6.87
CA SER A 477 -10.67 -45.49 -7.25
C SER A 477 -9.76 -44.81 -6.23
N LYS A 478 -8.74 -45.55 -5.82
CA LYS A 478 -7.80 -45.25 -4.74
C LYS A 478 -6.56 -44.70 -5.43
N ASP A 479 -6.25 -43.41 -5.27
CA ASP A 479 -4.88 -42.89 -5.16
C ASP A 479 -4.85 -41.40 -4.77
N SER A 480 -3.95 -41.11 -3.82
CA SER A 480 -3.44 -39.79 -3.38
C SER A 480 -4.40 -38.61 -3.24
N LYS A 481 -5.17 -38.56 -2.13
CA LYS A 481 -5.73 -37.31 -1.61
C LYS A 481 -4.67 -36.55 -0.80
N SER A 482 -4.11 -35.48 -1.37
CA SER A 482 -3.54 -34.39 -0.59
C SER A 482 -4.67 -33.74 0.21
N ARG A 483 -4.67 -33.93 1.53
CA ARG A 483 -5.61 -33.25 2.42
C ARG A 483 -5.30 -31.76 2.39
N PHE A 484 -6.01 -30.99 1.57
CA PHE A 484 -6.31 -29.60 1.87
C PHE A 484 -7.27 -29.61 3.06
N GLN A 485 -6.71 -29.84 4.24
CA GLN A 485 -7.38 -29.57 5.49
C GLN A 485 -6.67 -28.36 6.06
N ASP A 486 -7.36 -27.24 5.91
CA ASP A 486 -7.12 -25.97 6.58
C ASP A 486 -6.77 -26.25 8.05
N ARG A 487 -5.49 -26.08 8.38
CA ARG A 487 -4.95 -26.20 9.73
C ARG A 487 -4.12 -24.94 9.99
N GLY A 488 -4.77 -23.97 10.63
CA GLY A 488 -4.12 -22.85 11.33
C GLY A 488 -3.68 -21.70 10.42
N GLU A 489 -4.46 -20.62 10.45
CA GLU A 489 -4.10 -19.30 9.96
C GLU A 489 -2.86 -18.75 10.70
N GLU A 490 -1.64 -19.03 10.22
CA GLU A 490 -0.42 -18.34 10.70
C GLU A 490 0.58 -18.00 9.57
N THR A 491 0.30 -18.39 8.32
CA THR A 491 1.06 -17.97 7.12
C THR A 491 0.27 -16.86 6.40
N PRO A 492 0.90 -15.83 5.79
CA PRO A 492 0.17 -14.84 5.00
C PRO A 492 -0.73 -15.55 3.99
N GLY A 493 -2.04 -15.35 4.14
CA GLY A 493 -3.00 -15.96 3.23
C GLY A 493 -2.79 -15.47 1.79
N TYR A 494 -3.35 -16.18 0.82
CA TYR A 494 -3.29 -15.76 -0.58
C TYR A 494 -3.83 -14.34 -0.82
N LYS A 495 -4.71 -13.84 0.07
CA LYS A 495 -5.17 -12.44 0.08
C LYS A 495 -4.04 -11.44 0.33
N THR A 496 -3.18 -11.70 1.31
CA THR A 496 -2.02 -10.84 1.62
C THR A 496 -1.00 -10.88 0.49
N LEU A 497 -0.75 -12.06 -0.08
CA LEU A 497 0.12 -12.20 -1.25
C LEU A 497 -0.42 -11.42 -2.46
N LEU A 498 -1.73 -11.51 -2.71
CA LEU A 498 -2.39 -10.75 -3.77
C LEU A 498 -2.23 -9.24 -3.56
N LEU A 499 -2.45 -8.73 -2.35
CA LEU A 499 -2.22 -7.33 -2.03
C LEU A 499 -0.77 -6.91 -2.32
N CYS A 500 0.21 -7.70 -1.90
CA CYS A 500 1.62 -7.44 -2.17
C CYS A 500 1.94 -7.44 -3.68
N LEU A 501 1.31 -8.34 -4.46
CA LEU A 501 1.48 -8.38 -5.92
C LEU A 501 0.90 -7.12 -6.57
N VAL A 502 -0.31 -6.70 -6.18
CA VAL A 502 -0.92 -5.48 -6.73
C VAL A 502 -0.09 -4.24 -6.37
N ARG A 503 0.43 -4.16 -5.14
CA ARG A 503 1.40 -3.13 -4.72
C ARG A 503 2.68 -3.13 -5.54
N LEU A 504 3.18 -4.32 -5.91
CA LEU A 504 4.36 -4.45 -6.75
C LEU A 504 4.09 -3.92 -8.17
N ILE A 505 2.92 -4.23 -8.74
CA ILE A 505 2.47 -3.72 -10.05
C ILE A 505 2.35 -2.21 -10.02
N HIS A 506 1.75 -1.65 -8.96
CA HIS A 506 1.64 -0.21 -8.77
C HIS A 506 3.02 0.45 -8.69
N ALA A 507 3.93 -0.10 -7.87
CA ALA A 507 5.25 0.49 -7.64
C ALA A 507 6.17 0.46 -8.87
N ASP A 508 6.18 -0.62 -9.66
CA ASP A 508 6.89 -0.69 -10.94
C ASP A 508 6.14 -1.58 -11.95
N PRO A 509 5.31 -0.99 -12.83
CA PRO A 509 4.54 -1.72 -13.83
C PRO A 509 5.39 -2.47 -14.85
N MET A 510 6.65 -2.08 -15.07
CA MET A 510 7.52 -2.72 -16.05
C MET A 510 7.84 -4.17 -15.67
N LEU A 511 7.74 -4.52 -14.39
CA LEU A 511 7.84 -5.90 -13.92
C LEU A 511 6.76 -6.81 -14.52
N MET A 512 5.63 -6.26 -14.97
CA MET A 512 4.59 -7.03 -15.66
C MET A 512 4.50 -6.75 -17.16
N LEU A 513 4.88 -5.55 -17.60
CA LEU A 513 4.75 -5.13 -19.01
C LEU A 513 5.93 -5.55 -19.90
N ASN A 514 7.09 -5.93 -19.34
CA ASN A 514 8.22 -6.33 -20.16
C ASN A 514 7.96 -7.67 -20.89
N ASN A 515 8.08 -7.65 -22.21
CA ASN A 515 7.83 -8.81 -23.09
C ASN A 515 8.92 -8.96 -24.17
N GLN A 516 10.17 -8.69 -23.83
CA GLN A 516 11.29 -8.76 -24.80
C GLN A 516 11.30 -10.09 -25.56
N GLY A 517 11.34 -10.01 -26.90
CA GLY A 517 11.44 -11.16 -27.79
C GLY A 517 10.13 -11.89 -28.10
N LYS A 518 8.98 -11.45 -27.58
CA LYS A 518 7.66 -11.98 -27.95
C LYS A 518 7.07 -11.24 -29.15
N ALA A 519 6.18 -11.91 -29.89
CA ALA A 519 5.46 -11.29 -31.01
C ALA A 519 4.35 -10.35 -30.50
N GLY A 520 4.05 -9.25 -31.20
CA GLY A 520 3.10 -8.23 -30.75
C GLY A 520 1.71 -8.74 -30.31
N HIS A 521 1.17 -9.78 -30.95
CA HIS A 521 -0.10 -10.38 -30.54
C HIS A 521 -0.04 -11.07 -29.16
N GLU A 522 1.08 -11.73 -28.82
CA GLU A 522 1.31 -12.31 -27.50
C GLU A 522 1.51 -11.23 -26.44
N ILE A 523 2.20 -10.14 -26.81
CA ILE A 523 2.39 -8.97 -25.94
C ILE A 523 1.02 -8.38 -25.59
N GLN A 524 0.20 -8.07 -26.60
CA GLN A 524 -1.16 -7.57 -26.42
C GLN A 524 -2.00 -8.50 -25.55
N SER A 525 -2.01 -9.81 -25.84
CA SER A 525 -2.80 -10.77 -25.07
C SER A 525 -2.38 -10.80 -23.59
N SER A 526 -1.09 -10.74 -23.33
CA SER A 526 -0.58 -10.81 -21.95
C SER A 526 -0.84 -9.50 -21.17
N THR A 527 -0.76 -8.35 -21.85
CA THR A 527 -1.14 -7.05 -21.27
C THR A 527 -2.63 -7.01 -20.97
N LEU A 528 -3.45 -7.53 -21.87
CA LEU A 528 -4.90 -7.59 -21.70
C LEU A 528 -5.30 -8.48 -20.52
N GLU A 529 -4.71 -9.67 -20.38
CA GLU A 529 -4.97 -10.57 -19.25
C GLU A 529 -4.64 -9.92 -17.90
N LEU A 530 -3.48 -9.25 -17.82
CA LEU A 530 -3.06 -8.52 -16.62
C LEU A 530 -4.07 -7.44 -16.23
N ILE A 531 -4.44 -6.58 -17.19
CA ILE A 531 -5.34 -5.46 -16.94
C ILE A 531 -6.74 -5.95 -16.58
N ASN A 532 -7.25 -6.97 -17.26
CA ASN A 532 -8.54 -7.58 -16.92
C ASN A 532 -8.53 -8.23 -15.53
N GLY A 533 -7.43 -8.86 -15.13
CA GLY A 533 -7.24 -9.40 -13.77
C GLY A 533 -7.25 -8.31 -12.68
N LEU A 534 -6.72 -7.13 -12.96
CA LEU A 534 -6.82 -5.98 -12.04
C LEU A 534 -8.23 -5.39 -12.01
N VAL A 535 -8.90 -5.28 -13.17
CA VAL A 535 -10.28 -4.77 -13.26
C VAL A 535 -11.27 -5.67 -12.49
N SER A 536 -11.05 -6.98 -12.43
CA SER A 536 -11.85 -7.87 -11.58
C SER A 536 -11.69 -7.61 -10.08
N LEU A 537 -10.59 -6.96 -9.66
CA LEU A 537 -10.30 -6.61 -8.26
C LEU A 537 -10.89 -5.27 -7.81
N VAL A 538 -11.10 -4.32 -8.73
CA VAL A 538 -11.64 -2.97 -8.45
C VAL A 538 -12.99 -2.99 -7.70
N HIS A 539 -13.74 -4.09 -7.81
CA HIS A 539 -15.03 -4.27 -7.16
C HIS A 539 -15.07 -5.56 -6.32
N GLN A 540 -14.28 -5.59 -5.24
CA GLN A 540 -14.24 -6.72 -4.29
C GLN A 540 -14.64 -6.28 -2.87
N PRO A 541 -15.90 -6.48 -2.44
CA PRO A 541 -16.38 -5.97 -1.16
C PRO A 541 -15.72 -6.62 0.07
N THR A 542 -15.10 -7.79 -0.09
CA THR A 542 -14.43 -8.52 1.00
C THR A 542 -12.95 -8.17 1.16
N MET A 543 -12.38 -7.39 0.24
CA MET A 543 -10.95 -7.01 0.24
C MET A 543 -10.79 -5.55 -0.22
N PRO A 544 -11.27 -4.57 0.57
CA PRO A 544 -11.25 -3.15 0.18
C PRO A 544 -9.82 -2.63 -0.08
N ASP A 545 -8.83 -3.10 0.68
CA ASP A 545 -7.43 -2.69 0.47
C ASP A 545 -6.88 -3.14 -0.88
N VAL A 546 -7.23 -4.36 -1.32
CA VAL A 546 -6.83 -4.89 -2.63
C VAL A 546 -7.56 -4.14 -3.75
N ALA A 547 -8.84 -3.83 -3.55
CA ALA A 547 -9.63 -3.08 -4.52
C ALA A 547 -9.06 -1.66 -4.74
N GLN A 548 -8.75 -0.95 -3.65
CA GLN A 548 -8.14 0.38 -3.73
C GLN A 548 -6.78 0.33 -4.41
N GLU A 549 -5.90 -0.60 -4.02
CA GLU A 549 -4.58 -0.72 -4.63
C GLU A 549 -4.67 -1.10 -6.13
N ALA A 550 -5.66 -1.91 -6.52
CA ALA A 550 -5.88 -2.25 -7.92
C ALA A 550 -6.32 -1.04 -8.75
N MET A 551 -7.13 -0.15 -8.17
CA MET A 551 -7.49 1.13 -8.79
C MET A 551 -6.25 2.00 -9.04
N GLU A 552 -5.38 2.15 -8.05
CA GLU A 552 -4.12 2.91 -8.19
C GLU A 552 -3.17 2.26 -9.21
N ALA A 553 -3.01 0.94 -9.17
CA ALA A 553 -2.19 0.21 -10.12
C ALA A 553 -2.68 0.40 -11.58
N LEU A 554 -4.00 0.37 -11.78
CA LEU A 554 -4.61 0.63 -13.10
C LEU A 554 -4.38 2.08 -13.55
N LEU A 555 -4.43 3.07 -12.66
CA LEU A 555 -4.12 4.47 -13.01
C LEU A 555 -2.68 4.61 -13.50
N VAL A 556 -1.72 4.02 -12.77
CA VAL A 556 -0.31 4.05 -13.19
C VAL A 556 -0.10 3.30 -14.51
N LEU A 557 -0.76 2.17 -14.72
CA LEU A 557 -0.72 1.43 -15.99
C LEU A 557 -1.31 2.22 -17.17
N HIS A 558 -2.24 3.14 -16.92
CA HIS A 558 -2.86 3.99 -17.93
C HIS A 558 -2.11 5.32 -18.16
N GLN A 559 -1.01 5.60 -17.47
CA GLN A 559 -0.18 6.76 -17.80
C GLN A 559 0.33 6.64 -19.26
N PRO A 560 0.42 7.74 -20.03
CA PRO A 560 0.75 7.68 -21.46
C PRO A 560 2.04 6.90 -21.76
N GLU A 561 3.08 7.09 -20.96
CA GLU A 561 4.37 6.40 -21.10
C GLU A 561 4.25 4.89 -20.87
N LYS A 562 3.28 4.45 -20.06
CA LYS A 562 3.02 3.03 -19.78
C LYS A 562 2.12 2.41 -20.85
N ILE A 563 1.19 3.16 -21.43
CA ILE A 563 0.36 2.71 -22.55
C ILE A 563 1.25 2.42 -23.78
N GLU A 564 2.26 3.24 -24.05
CA GLU A 564 3.19 3.03 -25.18
C GLU A 564 3.88 1.65 -25.14
N VAL A 565 4.15 1.13 -23.93
CA VAL A 565 4.79 -0.17 -23.74
C VAL A 565 3.81 -1.34 -23.62
N TRP A 566 2.48 -1.09 -23.64
CA TRP A 566 1.48 -2.17 -23.67
C TRP A 566 1.65 -3.08 -24.87
N ASN A 567 2.03 -2.50 -26.01
CA ASN A 567 2.47 -3.18 -27.21
C ASN A 567 3.28 -2.20 -28.09
N PRO A 568 4.62 -2.24 -28.04
CA PRO A 568 5.45 -1.32 -28.83
C PRO A 568 5.28 -1.42 -30.35
N GLU A 569 4.80 -2.56 -30.86
CA GLU A 569 4.56 -2.76 -32.30
C GLU A 569 3.27 -2.07 -32.79
N ALA A 570 2.26 -1.95 -31.92
CA ALA A 570 0.95 -1.39 -32.28
C ALA A 570 0.27 -0.69 -31.09
N PRO A 571 0.88 0.36 -30.52
CA PRO A 571 0.44 0.96 -29.24
C PRO A 571 -0.98 1.53 -29.31
N ILE A 572 -1.35 2.18 -30.42
CA ILE A 572 -2.68 2.77 -30.61
C ILE A 572 -3.78 1.70 -30.71
N ASN A 573 -3.55 0.62 -31.47
CA ASN A 573 -4.54 -0.45 -31.60
C ASN A 573 -4.76 -1.16 -30.26
N THR A 574 -3.66 -1.45 -29.54
CA THR A 574 -3.72 -2.08 -28.23
C THR A 574 -4.37 -1.15 -27.19
N PHE A 575 -4.10 0.16 -27.24
CA PHE A 575 -4.79 1.16 -26.41
C PHE A 575 -6.31 1.09 -26.59
N TRP A 576 -6.79 1.15 -27.84
CA TRP A 576 -8.22 1.15 -28.13
C TRP A 576 -8.90 -0.13 -27.65
N ASP A 577 -8.26 -1.29 -27.80
CA ASP A 577 -8.77 -2.57 -27.32
C ASP A 577 -8.80 -2.63 -25.79
N VAL A 578 -7.61 -2.58 -25.17
CA VAL A 578 -7.43 -2.81 -23.73
C VAL A 578 -8.16 -1.77 -22.90
N SER A 579 -7.99 -0.49 -23.20
CA SER A 579 -8.57 0.56 -22.37
C SER A 579 -10.08 0.66 -22.56
N SER A 580 -10.63 0.31 -23.73
CA SER A 580 -12.08 0.21 -23.90
C SER A 580 -12.69 -0.96 -23.13
N GLN A 581 -11.98 -2.09 -23.00
CA GLN A 581 -12.44 -3.22 -22.16
C GLN A 581 -12.53 -2.84 -20.68
N VAL A 582 -11.58 -2.05 -20.17
CA VAL A 582 -11.60 -1.49 -18.80
C VAL A 582 -12.86 -0.65 -18.60
N LEU A 583 -13.06 0.34 -19.49
CA LEU A 583 -14.21 1.25 -19.44
C LEU A 583 -15.54 0.49 -19.53
N PHE A 584 -15.66 -0.46 -20.44
CA PHE A 584 -16.85 -1.29 -20.61
C PHE A 584 -17.16 -2.09 -19.33
N SER A 585 -16.17 -2.80 -18.79
CA SER A 585 -16.35 -3.71 -17.65
C SER A 585 -16.80 -2.97 -16.39
N ILE A 586 -16.15 -1.83 -16.08
CA ILE A 586 -16.51 -1.03 -14.91
C ILE A 586 -17.86 -0.33 -15.12
N SER A 587 -18.10 0.22 -16.32
CA SER A 587 -19.38 0.87 -16.63
C SER A 587 -20.54 -0.11 -16.53
N GLN A 588 -20.35 -1.36 -16.97
CA GLN A 588 -21.37 -2.41 -16.84
C GLN A 588 -21.69 -2.70 -15.37
N LYS A 589 -20.69 -2.82 -14.49
CA LYS A 589 -20.90 -3.04 -13.06
C LYS A 589 -21.60 -1.85 -12.38
N LEU A 590 -21.28 -0.62 -12.80
CA LEU A 590 -21.93 0.60 -12.31
C LEU A 590 -23.41 0.65 -12.72
N ILE A 591 -23.73 0.33 -13.98
CA ILE A 591 -25.12 0.27 -14.48
C ILE A 591 -25.93 -0.80 -13.74
N GLN A 592 -25.30 -1.95 -13.43
CA GLN A 592 -25.93 -3.05 -12.70
C GLN A 592 -26.02 -2.79 -11.19
N HIS A 593 -25.59 -1.62 -10.70
CA HIS A 593 -25.59 -1.24 -9.28
C HIS A 593 -24.89 -2.24 -8.36
N GLN A 594 -23.88 -2.94 -8.88
CA GLN A 594 -23.11 -3.90 -8.09
C GLN A 594 -22.16 -3.17 -7.11
N ILE A 595 -21.76 -1.94 -7.43
CA ILE A 595 -20.77 -1.16 -6.70
C ILE A 595 -21.40 -0.29 -5.61
N LEU A 596 -21.09 -0.60 -4.34
CA LEU A 596 -21.56 0.19 -3.19
C LEU A 596 -20.83 1.54 -3.04
N ASN A 597 -19.52 1.60 -3.32
CA ASN A 597 -18.68 2.80 -3.26
C ASN A 597 -18.59 3.51 -4.63
N TYR A 598 -19.72 3.66 -5.31
CA TYR A 598 -19.77 4.14 -6.70
C TYR A 598 -19.15 5.53 -6.89
N THR A 599 -19.23 6.42 -5.91
CA THR A 599 -18.65 7.78 -6.00
C THR A 599 -17.14 7.75 -6.15
N ASP A 600 -16.44 6.88 -5.41
CA ASP A 600 -14.98 6.73 -5.51
C ASP A 600 -14.60 6.07 -6.85
N ILE A 601 -15.39 5.09 -7.31
CA ILE A 601 -15.18 4.47 -8.62
C ILE A 601 -15.43 5.46 -9.77
N LEU A 602 -16.42 6.35 -9.65
CA LEU A 602 -16.65 7.42 -10.63
C LEU A 602 -15.49 8.42 -10.67
N LYS A 603 -14.95 8.80 -9.51
CA LYS A 603 -13.75 9.66 -9.43
C LYS A 603 -12.55 8.98 -10.10
N TRP A 604 -12.33 7.70 -9.82
CA TRP A 604 -11.27 6.92 -10.47
C TRP A 604 -11.48 6.78 -11.97
N LEU A 605 -12.71 6.48 -12.42
CA LEU A 605 -13.06 6.35 -13.84
C LEU A 605 -12.80 7.66 -14.59
N ARG A 606 -13.07 8.80 -13.95
CA ARG A 606 -12.73 10.13 -14.46
C ARG A 606 -11.22 10.26 -14.67
N GLU A 607 -10.39 9.89 -13.70
CA GLU A 607 -8.93 9.95 -13.85
C GLU A 607 -8.41 9.00 -14.95
N ILE A 608 -9.00 7.81 -15.11
CA ILE A 608 -8.70 6.92 -16.25
C ILE A 608 -9.01 7.62 -17.59
N LEU A 609 -10.14 8.33 -17.70
CA LEU A 609 -10.48 9.09 -18.90
C LEU A 609 -9.49 10.25 -19.16
N VAL A 610 -9.01 10.92 -18.12
CA VAL A 610 -7.95 11.94 -18.24
C VAL A 610 -6.68 11.31 -18.83
N CYS A 611 -6.21 10.20 -18.26
CA CYS A 611 -5.03 9.49 -18.79
C CYS A 611 -5.19 9.07 -20.26
N ARG A 612 -6.39 8.59 -20.64
CA ARG A 612 -6.71 8.22 -22.02
C ARG A 612 -6.62 9.43 -22.98
N ASN A 613 -7.21 10.55 -22.61
CA ASN A 613 -7.17 11.77 -23.41
C ASN A 613 -5.73 12.30 -23.53
N GLU A 614 -4.95 12.25 -22.46
CA GLU A 614 -3.54 12.66 -22.49
C GLU A 614 -2.74 11.80 -23.48
N PHE A 615 -2.90 10.47 -23.45
CA PHE A 615 -2.25 9.56 -24.39
C PHE A 615 -2.65 9.84 -25.84
N LEU A 616 -3.95 10.00 -26.11
CA LEU A 616 -4.45 10.31 -27.45
C LEU A 616 -3.97 11.68 -27.95
N SER A 617 -3.86 12.66 -27.06
CA SER A 617 -3.35 14.00 -27.38
C SER A 617 -1.89 13.95 -27.84
N ARG A 618 -1.04 13.13 -27.19
CA ARG A 618 0.35 12.88 -27.63
C ARG A 618 0.44 12.17 -28.99
N HIS A 619 -0.60 11.43 -29.37
CA HIS A 619 -0.66 10.63 -30.61
C HIS A 619 -1.77 11.08 -31.57
N LYS A 620 -2.07 12.38 -31.59
CA LYS A 620 -3.25 12.95 -32.28
C LYS A 620 -3.38 12.51 -33.74
N GLU A 621 -2.27 12.44 -34.48
CA GLU A 621 -2.24 12.04 -35.89
C GLU A 621 -2.74 10.61 -36.14
N TYR A 622 -2.59 9.73 -35.14
CA TYR A 622 -2.98 8.32 -35.23
C TYR A 622 -4.21 8.00 -34.37
N ALA A 623 -4.84 8.98 -33.74
CA ALA A 623 -5.90 8.78 -32.75
C ALA A 623 -7.08 7.92 -33.26
N ASN A 624 -7.37 7.93 -34.56
CA ASN A 624 -8.46 7.14 -35.14
C ASN A 624 -8.07 5.72 -35.56
N VAL A 625 -6.78 5.39 -35.62
CA VAL A 625 -6.31 4.05 -36.03
C VAL A 625 -6.81 3.02 -35.02
N GLY A 626 -7.51 1.97 -35.48
CA GLY A 626 -8.04 0.94 -34.60
C GLY A 626 -9.28 1.32 -33.77
N SER A 627 -9.76 2.57 -33.85
CA SER A 627 -10.90 3.07 -33.04
C SER A 627 -12.28 2.48 -33.41
N HIS A 628 -12.37 1.75 -34.53
CA HIS A 628 -13.61 1.20 -35.08
C HIS A 628 -13.96 -0.21 -34.57
N ILE A 629 -13.15 -0.77 -33.66
CA ILE A 629 -13.46 -2.08 -33.08
C ILE A 629 -14.75 -2.03 -32.24
N PRO A 630 -15.57 -3.11 -32.21
CA PRO A 630 -16.88 -3.09 -31.55
C PRO A 630 -16.84 -2.67 -30.08
N ILE A 631 -15.79 -3.06 -29.35
CA ILE A 631 -15.66 -2.76 -27.92
C ILE A 631 -15.53 -1.26 -27.64
N CYS A 632 -14.88 -0.47 -28.52
CA CYS A 632 -14.77 0.98 -28.36
C CYS A 632 -16.15 1.64 -28.37
N LYS A 633 -16.98 1.27 -29.35
CA LYS A 633 -18.35 1.79 -29.45
C LYS A 633 -19.20 1.36 -28.26
N GLN A 634 -19.10 0.10 -27.83
CA GLN A 634 -19.84 -0.39 -26.66
C GLN A 634 -19.41 0.30 -25.37
N ALA A 635 -18.11 0.49 -25.15
CA ALA A 635 -17.58 1.18 -23.99
C ALA A 635 -18.06 2.63 -23.93
N ASN A 636 -18.01 3.36 -25.04
CA ASN A 636 -18.47 4.74 -25.12
C ASN A 636 -19.99 4.86 -24.81
N ILE A 637 -20.82 4.00 -25.40
CA ILE A 637 -22.26 3.95 -25.09
C ILE A 637 -22.48 3.65 -23.59
N LYS A 638 -21.73 2.71 -23.00
CA LYS A 638 -21.85 2.37 -21.58
C LYS A 638 -21.42 3.54 -20.67
N LEU A 639 -20.39 4.29 -21.03
CA LEU A 639 -19.99 5.49 -20.31
C LEU A 639 -21.07 6.57 -20.33
N GLU A 640 -21.66 6.85 -21.50
CA GLU A 640 -22.79 7.76 -21.61
C GLU A 640 -23.94 7.32 -20.67
N VAL A 641 -24.29 6.02 -20.68
CA VAL A 641 -25.35 5.48 -19.82
C VAL A 641 -25.03 5.69 -18.34
N VAL A 642 -23.81 5.37 -17.91
CA VAL A 642 -23.34 5.61 -16.53
C VAL A 642 -23.49 7.09 -16.17
N PHE A 643 -22.93 8.00 -16.96
CA PHE A 643 -22.93 9.41 -16.62
C PHE A 643 -24.33 9.98 -16.54
N PHE A 644 -25.23 9.59 -17.47
CA PHE A 644 -26.64 9.97 -17.39
C PHE A 644 -27.36 9.41 -16.16
N MET A 645 -27.14 8.13 -15.83
CA MET A 645 -27.77 7.52 -14.65
C MET A 645 -27.35 8.21 -13.35
N TYR A 646 -26.06 8.53 -13.19
CA TYR A 646 -25.60 9.18 -11.96
C TYR A 646 -26.01 10.65 -11.85
N LEU A 647 -26.61 11.27 -12.88
CA LEU A 647 -27.19 12.61 -12.77
C LEU A 647 -28.37 12.68 -11.80
N TRP A 648 -29.12 11.59 -11.62
CA TRP A 648 -30.25 11.54 -10.69
C TRP A 648 -29.88 11.05 -9.29
N SER A 649 -28.59 10.76 -9.03
CA SER A 649 -28.11 10.34 -7.71
C SER A 649 -28.43 11.35 -6.60
N ILE A 650 -28.60 10.83 -5.39
CA ILE A 650 -28.78 11.64 -4.19
C ILE A 650 -27.46 12.21 -3.65
N ASP A 651 -26.34 11.58 -4.02
CA ASP A 651 -24.99 12.04 -3.70
C ASP A 651 -24.56 13.15 -4.67
N ILE A 652 -24.43 14.37 -4.16
CA ILE A 652 -24.01 15.54 -4.94
C ILE A 652 -22.62 15.34 -5.52
N GLU A 653 -21.70 14.67 -4.80
CA GLU A 653 -20.35 14.44 -5.32
C GLU A 653 -20.39 13.53 -6.56
N ALA A 654 -21.17 12.44 -6.52
CA ALA A 654 -21.35 11.56 -7.67
C ALA A 654 -21.96 12.30 -8.88
N VAL A 655 -22.97 13.16 -8.65
CA VAL A 655 -23.58 14.00 -9.69
C VAL A 655 -22.54 14.92 -10.33
N LEU A 656 -21.76 15.64 -9.53
CA LEU A 656 -20.75 16.59 -10.02
C LEU A 656 -19.63 15.87 -10.80
N VAL A 657 -19.19 14.71 -10.33
CA VAL A 657 -18.19 13.89 -11.03
C VAL A 657 -18.74 13.43 -12.37
N ALA A 658 -19.94 12.85 -12.42
CA ALA A 658 -20.59 12.42 -13.66
C ALA A 658 -20.77 13.58 -14.66
N MET A 659 -21.19 14.75 -14.18
CA MET A 659 -21.29 15.96 -15.01
C MET A 659 -19.92 16.36 -15.58
N SER A 660 -18.86 16.29 -14.78
CA SER A 660 -17.50 16.60 -15.26
C SER A 660 -16.99 15.61 -16.32
N CYS A 661 -17.35 14.34 -16.23
CA CYS A 661 -16.90 13.32 -17.20
C CYS A 661 -17.42 13.56 -18.62
N PHE A 662 -18.55 14.25 -18.79
CA PHE A 662 -19.01 14.67 -20.12
C PHE A 662 -17.99 15.54 -20.86
N SER A 663 -17.22 16.39 -20.15
CA SER A 663 -16.14 17.16 -20.78
C SER A 663 -15.02 16.29 -21.32
N LEU A 664 -14.72 15.15 -20.68
CA LEU A 664 -13.68 14.23 -21.12
C LEU A 664 -14.11 13.46 -22.38
N LEU A 665 -15.41 13.17 -22.53
CA LEU A 665 -15.95 12.62 -23.80
C LEU A 665 -15.87 13.63 -24.94
N CYS A 666 -16.15 14.91 -24.65
CA CYS A 666 -15.98 16.00 -25.61
C CYS A 666 -14.51 16.15 -26.03
N GLU A 667 -13.58 16.16 -25.06
CA GLU A 667 -12.15 16.27 -25.30
C GLU A 667 -11.62 15.10 -26.16
N GLU A 668 -12.01 13.85 -25.86
CA GLU A 668 -11.63 12.70 -26.70
C GLU A 668 -12.09 12.90 -28.16
N SER A 669 -13.30 13.43 -28.34
CA SER A 669 -13.86 13.71 -29.67
C SER A 669 -13.12 14.83 -30.39
N ASP A 670 -12.73 15.89 -29.67
CA ASP A 670 -11.95 17.02 -30.21
C ASP A 670 -10.55 16.59 -30.64
N ILE A 671 -9.90 15.71 -29.87
CA ILE A 671 -8.59 15.13 -30.23
C ILE A 671 -8.72 14.35 -31.54
N ARG A 672 -9.77 13.52 -31.67
CA ARG A 672 -9.99 12.64 -32.82
C ARG A 672 -10.42 13.35 -34.10
N CYS A 673 -11.09 14.50 -34.01
CA CYS A 673 -11.62 15.20 -35.19
C CYS A 673 -10.57 15.93 -36.03
N GLY A 674 -9.35 16.17 -35.53
CA GLY A 674 -8.31 16.88 -36.29
C GLY A 674 -8.74 18.28 -36.79
N PRO A 675 -7.88 19.01 -37.52
CA PRO A 675 -8.22 20.31 -38.09
C PRO A 675 -9.02 20.24 -39.42
N GLU A 676 -9.07 19.09 -40.09
CA GLU A 676 -9.77 18.91 -41.38
C GLU A 676 -11.05 18.08 -41.22
N GLU A 677 -12.18 18.80 -41.19
CA GLU A 677 -13.58 18.41 -41.40
C GLU A 677 -14.01 16.94 -41.19
N MET A 678 -14.25 16.60 -39.92
CA MET A 678 -15.41 15.80 -39.54
C MET A 678 -16.10 16.54 -38.39
N THR A 679 -17.34 17.01 -38.56
CA THR A 679 -18.03 17.74 -37.49
C THR A 679 -18.06 16.86 -36.25
N VAL A 680 -17.58 17.37 -35.11
CA VAL A 680 -17.48 16.62 -33.84
C VAL A 680 -18.81 15.97 -33.43
N THR A 681 -19.92 16.50 -33.91
CA THR A 681 -21.28 15.98 -33.80
C THR A 681 -21.50 14.63 -34.50
N HIS A 682 -20.67 14.22 -35.47
CA HIS A 682 -20.71 12.87 -36.03
C HIS A 682 -20.14 11.83 -35.06
N LEU A 683 -19.08 12.17 -34.33
CA LEU A 683 -18.50 11.30 -33.30
C LEU A 683 -19.33 11.34 -32.01
N LEU A 684 -19.82 12.52 -31.63
CA LEU A 684 -20.57 12.77 -30.40
C LEU A 684 -21.81 13.65 -30.67
N PRO A 685 -22.95 13.06 -31.07
CA PRO A 685 -24.14 13.81 -31.51
C PRO A 685 -24.69 14.84 -30.52
N ASN A 686 -24.50 14.64 -29.21
CA ASN A 686 -24.95 15.55 -28.16
C ASN A 686 -23.81 16.42 -27.59
N TYR A 687 -22.72 16.65 -28.34
CA TYR A 687 -21.51 17.36 -27.91
C TYR A 687 -21.77 18.68 -27.17
N HIS A 688 -22.56 19.59 -27.75
CA HIS A 688 -22.80 20.91 -27.14
C HIS A 688 -23.53 20.81 -25.79
N LEU A 689 -24.46 19.86 -25.66
CA LEU A 689 -25.13 19.61 -24.39
C LEU A 689 -24.14 19.08 -23.34
N PHE A 690 -23.26 18.16 -23.73
CA PHE A 690 -22.26 17.58 -22.83
C PHE A 690 -21.31 18.66 -22.29
N GLN A 691 -20.92 19.63 -23.12
CA GLN A 691 -20.19 20.82 -22.68
C GLN A 691 -21.01 21.67 -21.69
N GLU A 692 -22.29 21.94 -21.95
CA GLU A 692 -23.14 22.70 -21.03
C GLU A 692 -23.32 22.00 -19.67
N LEU A 693 -23.49 20.67 -19.67
CA LEU A 693 -23.55 19.84 -18.46
C LEU A 693 -22.24 19.92 -17.67
N ALA A 694 -21.10 19.79 -18.35
CA ALA A 694 -19.81 19.88 -17.69
C ALA A 694 -19.53 21.28 -17.15
N GLN A 695 -19.85 22.35 -17.87
CA GLN A 695 -19.72 23.72 -17.37
C GLN A 695 -20.60 23.95 -16.14
N ALA A 696 -21.80 23.38 -16.11
CA ALA A 696 -22.72 23.51 -14.99
C ALA A 696 -22.19 22.90 -13.68
N SER A 697 -21.27 21.94 -13.71
CA SER A 697 -20.66 21.36 -12.50
C SER A 697 -19.64 22.29 -11.82
N THR A 698 -19.08 23.25 -12.57
CA THR A 698 -18.09 24.21 -12.05
C THR A 698 -18.71 25.42 -11.37
N VAL A 699 -20.01 25.66 -11.60
CA VAL A 699 -20.72 26.81 -11.03
C VAL A 699 -21.22 26.46 -9.63
N LEU A 700 -20.82 27.25 -8.63
CA LEU A 700 -21.33 27.22 -7.25
C LEU A 700 -22.86 27.34 -7.24
N THR A 701 -23.53 26.20 -7.23
CA THR A 701 -24.99 26.13 -7.18
C THR A 701 -25.40 25.89 -5.73
N THR A 702 -26.20 26.79 -5.16
CA THR A 702 -26.67 26.68 -3.76
C THR A 702 -27.76 25.60 -3.66
N GLY A 703 -27.38 24.37 -3.32
CA GLY A 703 -28.28 23.30 -2.88
C GLY A 703 -28.66 22.25 -3.93
N ARG A 704 -28.91 21.01 -3.47
CA ARG A 704 -29.19 19.80 -4.27
C ARG A 704 -30.36 19.98 -5.25
N ALA A 705 -31.47 20.56 -4.80
CA ALA A 705 -32.67 20.74 -5.63
C ALA A 705 -32.46 21.72 -6.79
N ALA A 706 -31.67 22.79 -6.57
CA ALA A 706 -31.35 23.76 -7.62
C ALA A 706 -30.49 23.14 -8.72
N LEU A 707 -29.49 22.32 -8.33
CA LEU A 707 -28.66 21.56 -9.27
C LEU A 707 -29.51 20.59 -10.08
N GLN A 708 -30.37 19.80 -9.43
CA GLN A 708 -31.27 18.86 -10.12
C GLN A 708 -32.19 19.59 -11.10
N LYS A 709 -32.81 20.72 -10.73
CA LYS A 709 -33.64 21.52 -11.65
C LYS A 709 -32.86 22.00 -12.88
N ARG A 710 -31.60 22.41 -12.71
CA ARG A 710 -30.73 22.81 -13.81
C ARG A 710 -30.41 21.63 -14.73
N ILE A 711 -30.06 20.48 -14.17
CA ILE A 711 -29.83 19.23 -14.92
C ILE A 711 -31.07 18.90 -15.77
N MET A 712 -32.27 18.90 -15.17
CA MET A 712 -33.50 18.59 -15.90
C MET A 712 -33.80 19.58 -17.03
N ALA A 713 -33.44 20.86 -16.86
CA ALA A 713 -33.58 21.85 -17.93
C ALA A 713 -32.62 21.58 -19.11
N LEU A 714 -31.40 21.12 -18.83
CA LEU A 714 -30.41 20.74 -19.84
C LEU A 714 -30.83 19.46 -20.57
N LEU A 715 -31.26 18.42 -19.85
CA LEU A 715 -31.66 17.14 -20.45
C LEU A 715 -32.80 17.26 -21.48
N ARG A 716 -33.70 18.24 -21.34
CA ARG A 716 -34.77 18.50 -22.32
C ARG A 716 -34.26 19.01 -23.67
N LYS A 717 -32.99 19.42 -23.76
CA LYS A 717 -32.34 19.84 -25.00
C LYS A 717 -31.69 18.69 -25.78
N ILE A 718 -31.86 17.43 -25.35
CA ILE A 718 -31.33 16.28 -26.12
C ILE A 718 -32.11 16.11 -27.42
N ASP A 719 -31.40 16.20 -28.54
CA ASP A 719 -31.97 16.00 -29.88
C ASP A 719 -31.79 14.56 -30.38
N HIS A 720 -30.66 13.92 -30.06
CA HIS A 720 -30.30 12.58 -30.54
C HIS A 720 -30.46 11.52 -29.43
N SER A 721 -31.44 10.61 -29.58
CA SER A 721 -31.76 9.63 -28.52
C SER A 721 -31.23 8.21 -28.74
N GLY A 722 -30.57 7.90 -29.87
CA GLY A 722 -30.26 6.52 -30.27
C GLY A 722 -29.04 5.84 -29.59
N ASN A 723 -28.10 6.60 -29.00
CA ASN A 723 -26.90 6.07 -28.33
C ASN A 723 -27.15 5.89 -26.82
N GLY A 724 -26.29 6.37 -25.91
CA GLY A 724 -26.39 6.13 -24.47
C GLY A 724 -27.63 6.70 -23.80
N VAL A 725 -28.33 7.65 -24.45
CA VAL A 725 -29.56 8.26 -23.95
C VAL A 725 -30.70 7.25 -23.80
N GLN A 726 -31.01 6.46 -24.84
CA GLN A 726 -32.13 5.50 -24.77
C GLN A 726 -31.89 4.40 -23.72
N PRO A 727 -30.75 3.70 -23.68
CA PRO A 727 -30.49 2.70 -22.65
C PRO A 727 -30.45 3.30 -21.25
N ALA A 728 -29.97 4.55 -21.07
CA ALA A 728 -30.04 5.23 -19.78
C ALA A 728 -31.47 5.48 -19.32
N TRP A 729 -32.35 5.87 -20.24
CA TRP A 729 -33.78 6.00 -19.96
C TRP A 729 -34.40 4.66 -19.60
N GLU A 730 -34.13 3.61 -20.36
CA GLU A 730 -34.66 2.26 -20.11
C GLU A 730 -34.20 1.70 -18.75
N GLU A 731 -32.93 1.87 -18.39
CA GLU A 731 -32.41 1.45 -17.07
C GLU A 731 -32.98 2.30 -15.94
N THR A 732 -33.05 3.62 -16.11
CA THR A 732 -33.66 4.51 -15.11
C THR A 732 -35.13 4.15 -14.91
N PHE A 733 -35.85 3.77 -15.96
CA PHE A 733 -37.24 3.33 -15.87
C PHE A 733 -37.38 2.04 -15.07
N ARG A 734 -36.50 1.04 -15.30
CA ARG A 734 -36.46 -0.19 -14.50
C ARG A 734 -36.24 0.09 -13.01
N ASN A 735 -35.27 0.96 -12.69
CA ASN A 735 -34.97 1.33 -11.30
C ASN A 735 -36.12 2.09 -10.66
N TRP A 736 -36.70 3.05 -11.38
CA TRP A 736 -37.88 3.80 -10.95
C TRP A 736 -39.08 2.89 -10.69
N GLU A 737 -39.35 1.92 -11.56
CA GLU A 737 -40.44 0.97 -11.39
C GLU A 737 -40.25 0.11 -10.12
N SER A 738 -39.01 -0.38 -9.90
CA SER A 738 -38.64 -1.12 -8.69
C SER A 738 -38.86 -0.28 -7.44
N SER A 739 -38.32 0.94 -7.39
CA SER A 739 -38.51 1.86 -6.26
C SER A 739 -39.97 2.23 -6.04
N THR A 740 -40.76 2.37 -7.10
CA THR A 740 -42.21 2.63 -7.01
C THR A 740 -42.94 1.47 -6.33
N LYS A 741 -42.62 0.22 -6.66
CA LYS A 741 -43.22 -0.97 -6.01
C LYS A 741 -42.89 -1.03 -4.52
N VAL A 742 -41.65 -0.70 -4.15
CA VAL A 742 -41.23 -0.62 -2.74
C VAL A 742 -42.00 0.48 -2.01
N LEU A 743 -42.04 1.70 -2.55
CA LEU A 743 -42.74 2.84 -1.93
C LEU A 743 -44.26 2.61 -1.80
N THR A 744 -44.88 1.96 -2.79
CA THR A 744 -46.34 1.68 -2.80
C THR A 744 -46.73 0.60 -1.79
N SER A 745 -45.82 -0.31 -1.44
CA SER A 745 -46.06 -1.40 -0.48
C SER A 745 -45.72 -1.03 0.98
N TYR A 746 -45.20 0.18 1.22
CA TYR A 746 -44.89 0.70 2.55
C TYR A 746 -46.17 1.02 3.37
N PRO A 747 -46.23 0.70 4.69
CA PRO A 747 -45.21 0.06 5.53
C PRO A 747 -45.37 -1.48 5.62
N LYS A 748 -46.23 -2.10 4.80
CA LYS A 748 -46.72 -3.48 4.98
C LYS A 748 -45.84 -4.57 4.37
N ALA A 749 -44.79 -4.23 3.64
CA ALA A 749 -43.82 -5.20 3.15
C ALA A 749 -42.89 -5.68 4.29
N LYS A 750 -43.20 -6.83 4.88
CA LYS A 750 -42.17 -7.60 5.59
C LYS A 750 -41.07 -7.92 4.57
N LEU A 751 -39.83 -7.65 4.96
CA LEU A 751 -38.60 -8.01 4.24
C LEU A 751 -38.48 -9.55 4.23
N GLU A 752 -39.28 -10.24 3.41
CA GLU A 752 -39.13 -11.66 3.15
C GLU A 752 -38.58 -11.84 1.73
N ASP A 753 -37.57 -12.70 1.64
CA ASP A 753 -36.72 -13.07 0.50
C ASP A 753 -35.57 -12.11 0.10
N GLY A 754 -34.36 -12.57 0.42
CA GLY A 754 -33.09 -11.87 0.19
C GLY A 754 -32.62 -11.90 -1.26
N GLN A 755 -33.28 -11.16 -2.15
CA GLN A 755 -32.80 -10.98 -3.53
C GLN A 755 -32.76 -9.54 -4.05
N VAL A 756 -33.22 -8.52 -3.31
CA VAL A 756 -33.03 -7.12 -3.71
C VAL A 756 -32.74 -6.27 -2.48
N GLU A 757 -31.46 -6.02 -2.20
CA GLU A 757 -31.05 -5.00 -1.21
C GLU A 757 -31.55 -3.62 -1.66
N PRO A 758 -32.01 -2.75 -0.73
CA PRO A 758 -32.38 -1.37 -1.05
C PRO A 758 -31.24 -0.62 -1.76
N PHE A 759 -31.59 0.26 -2.70
CA PHE A 759 -30.67 1.21 -3.31
C PHE A 759 -29.91 1.96 -2.19
N HIS A 760 -28.60 1.76 -2.14
CA HIS A 760 -27.63 2.47 -1.32
C HIS A 760 -27.89 2.47 0.21
N ARG A 761 -27.25 1.54 0.92
CA ARG A 761 -26.78 1.89 2.28
C ARG A 761 -25.73 3.00 2.12
N SER A 762 -26.10 4.23 2.44
CA SER A 762 -25.16 5.34 2.58
C SER A 762 -24.00 4.90 3.49
N VAL A 763 -22.77 4.90 2.97
CA VAL A 763 -21.58 4.76 3.79
C VAL A 763 -21.52 6.00 4.68
N GLY A 764 -21.80 5.82 5.98
CA GLY A 764 -21.59 6.83 7.00
C GLY A 764 -22.87 7.43 7.60
N LYS A 765 -23.50 6.66 8.51
CA LYS A 765 -24.15 7.14 9.76
C LYS A 765 -24.88 5.95 10.41
N ARG A 766 -24.24 5.29 11.38
CA ARG A 766 -24.95 4.42 12.33
C ARG A 766 -25.23 5.25 13.59
N ARG A 767 -26.34 6.00 13.60
CA ARG A 767 -26.90 6.52 14.86
C ARG A 767 -27.90 5.52 15.42
N ALA A 768 -27.98 5.47 16.74
CA ALA A 768 -28.76 4.52 17.50
C ALA A 768 -30.26 4.53 17.13
N SER A 769 -30.84 3.34 17.28
CA SER A 769 -32.19 2.90 16.95
C SER A 769 -33.33 3.86 17.33
N HIS A 770 -34.08 4.28 16.30
CA HIS A 770 -35.49 4.72 16.24
C HIS A 770 -35.76 6.01 15.42
N GLN A 771 -34.74 6.75 14.98
CA GLN A 771 -34.90 7.89 14.05
C GLN A 771 -34.48 7.60 12.59
N ASN A 772 -33.95 6.40 12.30
CA ASN A 772 -33.35 6.09 11.00
C ASN A 772 -34.35 5.87 9.86
N SER A 773 -35.54 5.34 10.16
CA SER A 773 -36.50 4.92 9.11
C SER A 773 -37.11 6.07 8.32
N GLU A 774 -37.25 7.26 8.93
CA GLU A 774 -37.83 8.42 8.25
C GLU A 774 -36.83 9.08 7.28
N HIS A 775 -35.56 9.21 7.69
CA HIS A 775 -34.52 9.75 6.82
C HIS A 775 -34.19 8.80 5.66
N GLU A 776 -34.19 7.48 5.90
CA GLU A 776 -34.03 6.48 4.83
C GLU A 776 -35.18 6.54 3.82
N LEU A 777 -36.42 6.76 4.29
CA LEU A 777 -37.58 6.96 3.42
C LEU A 777 -37.50 8.28 2.64
N GLU A 778 -37.05 9.36 3.26
CA GLU A 778 -36.87 10.66 2.61
C GLU A 778 -35.82 10.60 1.49
N ASP A 779 -34.72 9.87 1.70
CA ASP A 779 -33.69 9.63 0.69
C ASP A 779 -34.24 8.80 -0.49
N GLN A 780 -34.99 7.73 -0.20
CA GLN A 780 -35.67 6.90 -1.22
C GLN A 780 -36.68 7.71 -2.05
N ILE A 781 -37.49 8.56 -1.41
CA ILE A 781 -38.44 9.45 -2.08
C ILE A 781 -37.69 10.48 -2.94
N SER A 782 -36.61 11.06 -2.43
CA SER A 782 -35.81 12.05 -3.14
C SER A 782 -35.13 11.46 -4.38
N GLU A 783 -34.60 10.24 -4.28
CA GLU A 783 -34.06 9.50 -5.41
C GLU A 783 -35.13 9.16 -6.46
N TRP A 784 -36.28 8.65 -6.00
CA TRP A 784 -37.42 8.39 -6.86
C TRP A 784 -37.91 9.64 -7.59
N ALA A 785 -37.95 10.79 -6.91
CA ALA A 785 -38.32 12.08 -7.50
C ALA A 785 -37.30 12.53 -8.56
N ASN A 786 -36.00 12.37 -8.29
CA ASN A 786 -34.95 12.67 -9.26
C ASN A 786 -35.08 11.78 -10.51
N MET A 787 -35.27 10.46 -10.34
CA MET A 787 -35.51 9.52 -11.44
C MET A 787 -36.76 9.90 -12.24
N THR A 788 -37.85 10.26 -11.57
CA THR A 788 -39.08 10.74 -12.21
C THR A 788 -38.81 11.97 -13.08
N GLY A 789 -38.09 12.95 -12.54
CA GLY A 789 -37.68 14.15 -13.28
C GLY A 789 -36.86 13.81 -14.52
N PHE A 790 -35.90 12.89 -14.38
CA PHE A 790 -35.05 12.42 -15.48
C PHE A 790 -35.87 11.75 -16.59
N LEU A 791 -36.75 10.82 -16.22
CA LEU A 791 -37.62 10.10 -17.16
C LEU A 791 -38.56 11.05 -17.91
N CYS A 792 -39.10 12.06 -17.22
CA CYS A 792 -39.92 13.10 -17.85
C CYS A 792 -39.11 13.99 -18.79
N ALA A 793 -37.89 14.40 -18.40
CA ALA A 793 -37.03 15.25 -19.22
C ALA A 793 -36.62 14.55 -20.53
N LEU A 794 -36.41 13.23 -20.49
CA LEU A 794 -36.00 12.40 -21.61
C LEU A 794 -37.14 11.59 -22.25
N GLY A 795 -38.40 11.91 -21.96
CA GLY A 795 -39.56 11.18 -22.48
C GLY A 795 -39.67 11.18 -24.02
N GLY A 796 -39.01 12.12 -24.70
CA GLY A 796 -38.93 12.16 -26.17
C GLY A 796 -38.28 10.93 -26.81
N VAL A 797 -37.45 10.20 -26.06
CA VAL A 797 -36.86 8.90 -26.48
C VAL A 797 -37.95 7.91 -26.93
N CYS A 798 -39.10 7.91 -26.26
CA CYS A 798 -40.22 7.02 -26.56
C CYS A 798 -40.90 7.34 -27.91
N LEU A 799 -40.74 8.56 -28.42
CA LEU A 799 -41.36 9.03 -29.67
C LEU A 799 -40.48 8.74 -30.90
N GLN A 800 -39.15 8.65 -30.73
CA GLN A 800 -38.22 8.36 -31.83
C GLN A 800 -38.24 6.86 -32.23
N ARG A 801 -38.91 5.99 -31.47
CA ARG A 801 -38.91 4.53 -31.68
C ARG A 801 -39.78 4.03 -32.85
N ARG A 802 -40.44 4.90 -33.64
CA ARG A 802 -41.27 4.50 -34.78
C ARG A 802 -41.23 5.48 -35.97
N SER A 803 -40.49 5.10 -37.01
CA SER A 803 -40.96 5.26 -38.39
C SER A 803 -40.56 4.02 -39.20
N PRO A 804 -41.50 3.15 -39.61
CA PRO A 804 -41.22 2.20 -40.68
C PRO A 804 -40.99 3.01 -41.95
N CYS A 805 -39.82 2.83 -42.55
CA CYS A 805 -39.48 3.46 -43.83
C CYS A 805 -40.57 3.08 -44.86
N ARG A 806 -41.39 4.05 -45.29
CA ARG A 806 -42.28 3.87 -46.45
C ARG A 806 -41.39 3.80 -47.70
N PRO A 807 -41.53 2.79 -48.57
CA PRO A 807 -40.77 2.75 -49.81
C PRO A 807 -41.30 3.84 -50.75
N THR A 808 -40.61 4.96 -50.86
CA THR A 808 -40.79 5.88 -51.99
C THR A 808 -39.98 5.35 -53.16
N GLU A 809 -40.68 4.82 -54.15
CA GLU A 809 -40.14 4.49 -55.47
C GLU A 809 -39.51 5.72 -56.12
N ARG A 810 -38.17 5.81 -56.13
CA ARG A 810 -37.41 6.46 -57.20
C ARG A 810 -36.14 5.67 -57.47
N LYS A 811 -36.07 5.08 -58.67
CA LYS A 811 -34.93 4.34 -59.20
C LYS A 811 -33.78 5.30 -59.51
N CYS A 812 -32.62 5.12 -58.86
CA CYS A 812 -31.30 5.29 -59.45
C CYS A 812 -30.25 4.46 -58.68
N PRO A 813 -29.25 3.86 -59.34
CA PRO A 813 -28.50 2.74 -58.78
C PRO A 813 -27.18 3.20 -58.13
N VAL A 814 -27.02 2.97 -56.83
CA VAL A 814 -25.71 2.86 -56.17
C VAL A 814 -25.79 1.69 -55.20
N LEU A 815 -24.74 0.88 -55.18
CA LEU A 815 -24.64 -0.45 -54.54
C LEU A 815 -25.04 -0.46 -53.05
N PRO A 816 -25.60 -1.57 -52.51
CA PRO A 816 -26.07 -1.64 -51.14
C PRO A 816 -24.92 -1.89 -50.15
N SER A 817 -24.83 -1.05 -49.10
CA SER A 817 -24.12 -1.37 -47.86
C SER A 817 -24.90 -2.43 -47.08
N ALA A 818 -24.21 -3.48 -46.65
CA ALA A 818 -24.78 -4.58 -45.88
C ALA A 818 -25.39 -4.09 -44.54
N THR A 819 -26.55 -4.68 -44.26
CA THR A 819 -27.50 -4.43 -43.18
C THR A 819 -26.94 -4.60 -41.76
N GLN A 820 -27.36 -3.67 -40.89
CA GLN A 820 -27.36 -3.81 -39.44
C GLN A 820 -28.29 -4.96 -39.03
N GLU A 821 -27.73 -6.12 -38.72
CA GLU A 821 -28.32 -7.05 -37.76
C GLU A 821 -27.46 -7.06 -36.50
N VAL A 822 -28.11 -6.84 -35.36
CA VAL A 822 -27.55 -7.05 -34.03
C VAL A 822 -27.34 -8.55 -33.88
N GLN A 823 -26.16 -9.03 -34.28
CA GLN A 823 -25.76 -10.39 -34.02
C GLN A 823 -25.41 -10.51 -32.55
N TYR A 824 -26.27 -11.20 -31.82
CA TYR A 824 -26.05 -11.72 -30.48
C TYR A 824 -24.74 -12.53 -30.47
N CYS A 825 -23.72 -12.07 -29.75
CA CYS A 825 -22.47 -12.81 -29.59
C CYS A 825 -22.55 -13.64 -28.29
N PRO A 826 -22.51 -14.98 -28.33
CA PRO A 826 -22.52 -15.80 -27.14
C PRO A 826 -21.07 -16.00 -26.66
N VAL A 827 -20.61 -15.14 -25.75
CA VAL A 827 -19.39 -15.42 -24.97
C VAL A 827 -19.71 -15.29 -23.48
N THR A 828 -20.56 -16.20 -23.01
CA THR A 828 -20.66 -16.58 -21.60
C THR A 828 -20.97 -18.07 -21.52
N GLN A 829 -19.99 -18.89 -21.88
CA GLN A 829 -19.89 -20.27 -21.43
C GLN A 829 -18.41 -20.62 -21.25
N PHE A 830 -17.84 -20.20 -20.13
CA PHE A 830 -16.83 -21.00 -19.44
C PHE A 830 -17.17 -20.94 -17.94
N VAL A 831 -17.62 -22.09 -17.45
CA VAL A 831 -17.62 -22.50 -16.04
C VAL A 831 -16.19 -22.81 -15.64
#